data_AF-A0A670HQK1-F1
#
_entry.id   AF-A0A670HQK1-F1
#
_cell.length_a   1.000
_cell.length_b   1.000
_cell.length_c   1.000
_cell.angle_alpha   90.00
_cell.angle_beta   90.00
_cell.angle_gamma   90.00
#
_symmetry.space_group_name_H-M   'P 1'
#
loop_
_entity.id
_entity.type
_entity.pdbx_description
1 polymer ?
#
loop_
_entity_poly.entity_id
_entity_poly.type
_entity_poly.pdbx_seq_one_letter_code
_entity_poly.pdbx_strand_id
1 'polypeptide(L)'
;MCNFLLELGAHPDVQDRMGRTPAMKAAELGHDLALDVLVQAEADMTIVDVEGKGVLFYCILPTKRHFRCVQMVLEYGADVNNCTFEGKPVFVQACEQAHEIRDMCMTFLERGADPNATNPATGRTALMEAAREGVLDVVRGILERGGNVNVFDNERHHAAHFAAKGGFFEILKLISAYNGDVGLIAMNGNTPLHYAAAGGYAECCRFIGQRGTDPTWRNLEKKTPRQVAKDGGFKAASKEIRKIERRYAKYSKPKPGVKNPNPPWAVRLHDWTVEHQASLREAFEIADRGDGAVNKEDFVSIIEERCPFVEAEQLMTIAQAHEKTRAGGIKFEEFLKGNRFLQKAFLLTSYGPKKKKPKKARGRKAKFVAPMPICVIPESAYPRRENGGPPEYMIETYKNVTDCNRFNRDHPPEHPIQDDSWWYIDDPLKTFAHINYLAKDGDLSSMKKAFEAGVSVDIRDHFYKTPLMAACASGNIEVVKFLLERGANVNATDNFMWTALHHACHAGQQDIAELLINSGATVDAISINYGTPLMRGLESCRLDTVHHLVNAGAKPQLTNRKGQNALEVAKAYADTRLVHYIQDTLDRMPKPPDSKGDKQKGKKGAKPKAPAKAASAASGAPTTPATPATPKAKMPDPASKESVKEEVLRSSETVAEKSLFEEKKESLKDNVVHLNSLITRGATRKVNITFTPQRTWSPEATTQDLLRKREMRRQRFSYEVDFDDFMMPFKRNFMEKARLLQQGAILH
;
A
#
# COMPACT_ATOMS: atom_id res chain seq x y z
N MET A 1 11.15 -35.78 -35.68
CA MET A 1 10.65 -37.12 -35.28
C MET A 1 9.24 -37.36 -35.80
N CYS A 2 8.25 -36.51 -35.47
CA CYS A 2 6.89 -36.66 -36.00
C CYS A 2 6.85 -36.77 -37.55
N ASN A 3 7.48 -35.83 -38.27
CA ASN A 3 7.61 -35.89 -39.74
C ASN A 3 8.15 -37.24 -40.22
N PHE A 4 9.29 -37.68 -39.67
CA PHE A 4 9.93 -38.97 -40.00
C PHE A 4 9.03 -40.20 -39.76
N LEU A 5 8.14 -40.17 -38.76
CA LEU A 5 7.17 -41.25 -38.55
C LEU A 5 6.02 -41.19 -39.56
N LEU A 6 5.55 -39.99 -39.90
CA LEU A 6 4.52 -39.77 -40.93
C LEU A 6 5.05 -40.13 -42.33
N GLU A 7 6.30 -39.78 -42.64
CA GLU A 7 7.05 -40.18 -43.84
C GLU A 7 7.19 -41.71 -43.98
N LEU A 8 7.23 -42.44 -42.85
CA LEU A 8 7.21 -43.90 -42.79
C LEU A 8 5.78 -44.50 -42.79
N GLY A 9 4.74 -43.68 -42.96
CA GLY A 9 3.35 -44.14 -43.05
C GLY A 9 2.65 -44.37 -41.70
N ALA A 10 3.13 -43.77 -40.61
CA ALA A 10 2.37 -43.77 -39.36
C ALA A 10 1.08 -42.94 -39.51
N HIS A 11 -0.07 -43.53 -39.15
CA HIS A 11 -1.35 -42.82 -39.18
C HIS A 11 -1.41 -41.76 -38.05
N PRO A 12 -1.89 -40.53 -38.29
CA PRO A 12 -1.94 -39.49 -37.27
C PRO A 12 -2.88 -39.86 -36.10
N ASP A 13 -4.03 -40.47 -36.38
CA ASP A 13 -5.12 -40.66 -35.40
C ASP A 13 -5.04 -41.93 -34.53
N VAL A 14 -3.85 -42.52 -34.36
CA VAL A 14 -3.70 -43.76 -33.56
C VAL A 14 -4.00 -43.49 -32.08
N GLN A 15 -5.14 -43.98 -31.61
CA GLN A 15 -5.59 -43.85 -30.23
C GLN A 15 -4.82 -44.77 -29.26
N ASP A 16 -4.53 -44.27 -28.05
CA ASP A 16 -4.07 -45.10 -26.94
C ASP A 16 -5.22 -45.88 -26.26
N ARG A 17 -4.90 -46.66 -25.20
CA ARG A 17 -5.91 -47.43 -24.44
C ARG A 17 -6.96 -46.58 -23.72
N MET A 18 -6.80 -45.26 -23.67
CA MET A 18 -7.74 -44.30 -23.12
C MET A 18 -8.45 -43.48 -24.22
N GLY A 19 -8.29 -43.85 -25.49
CA GLY A 19 -8.88 -43.14 -26.64
C GLY A 19 -8.10 -41.92 -27.10
N ARG A 20 -6.93 -41.63 -26.51
CA ARG A 20 -6.21 -40.36 -26.77
C ARG A 20 -5.37 -40.43 -28.02
N THR A 21 -5.50 -39.43 -28.90
CA THR A 21 -4.69 -39.29 -30.11
C THR A 21 -3.32 -38.64 -29.81
N PRO A 22 -2.34 -38.74 -30.73
CA PRO A 22 -1.10 -37.98 -30.66
C PRO A 22 -1.32 -36.46 -30.61
N ALA A 23 -2.38 -35.96 -31.26
CA ALA A 23 -2.78 -34.56 -31.20
C ALA A 23 -3.22 -34.14 -29.79
N MET A 24 -4.06 -34.95 -29.10
CA MET A 24 -4.39 -34.72 -27.69
C MET A 24 -3.14 -34.70 -26.80
N LYS A 25 -2.17 -35.60 -27.05
CA LYS A 25 -0.96 -35.67 -26.23
C LYS A 25 0.05 -34.55 -26.53
N ALA A 26 0.11 -34.04 -27.76
CA ALA A 26 0.85 -32.83 -28.11
C ALA A 26 0.20 -31.57 -27.50
N ALA A 27 -1.14 -31.53 -27.45
CA ALA A 27 -1.90 -30.48 -26.79
C ALA A 27 -1.65 -30.45 -25.26
N GLU A 28 -1.76 -31.60 -24.57
CA GLU A 28 -1.53 -31.77 -23.12
C GLU A 28 -0.14 -31.30 -22.65
N LEU A 29 0.85 -31.36 -23.55
CA LEU A 29 2.25 -30.96 -23.29
C LEU A 29 2.60 -29.57 -23.84
N GLY A 30 1.65 -28.87 -24.47
CA GLY A 30 1.87 -27.57 -25.11
C GLY A 30 2.96 -27.61 -26.17
N HIS A 31 2.99 -28.66 -27.01
CA HIS A 31 3.96 -28.84 -28.08
C HIS A 31 3.39 -28.30 -29.41
N ASP A 32 3.33 -26.96 -29.53
CA ASP A 32 2.76 -26.24 -30.68
C ASP A 32 3.36 -26.72 -32.02
N LEU A 33 4.68 -26.81 -32.14
CA LEU A 33 5.36 -27.30 -33.35
C LEU A 33 5.07 -28.78 -33.69
N ALA A 34 4.75 -29.63 -32.70
CA ALA A 34 4.40 -31.03 -32.96
C ALA A 34 2.95 -31.19 -33.39
N LEU A 35 2.08 -30.29 -32.90
CA LEU A 35 0.67 -30.24 -33.24
C LEU A 35 0.46 -29.68 -34.65
N ASP A 36 1.21 -28.65 -35.04
CA ASP A 36 1.28 -28.11 -36.42
C ASP A 36 1.66 -29.21 -37.44
N VAL A 37 2.65 -30.06 -37.13
CA VAL A 37 3.02 -31.20 -37.97
C VAL A 37 1.91 -32.26 -38.10
N LEU A 38 1.13 -32.50 -37.05
CA LEU A 38 -0.01 -33.44 -37.10
C LEU A 38 -1.20 -32.84 -37.86
N VAL A 39 -1.44 -31.54 -37.69
CA VAL A 39 -2.41 -30.75 -38.46
C VAL A 39 -2.11 -30.79 -39.96
N GLN A 40 -0.85 -30.60 -40.34
CA GLN A 40 -0.40 -30.69 -41.75
C GLN A 40 -0.49 -32.12 -42.33
N ALA A 41 -0.70 -33.13 -41.49
CA ALA A 41 -0.93 -34.52 -41.88
C ALA A 41 -2.43 -34.92 -41.83
N GLU A 42 -3.34 -33.94 -41.83
CA GLU A 42 -4.80 -34.13 -41.87
C GLU A 42 -5.38 -34.91 -40.66
N ALA A 43 -4.74 -34.80 -39.48
CA ALA A 43 -5.23 -35.41 -38.24
C ALA A 43 -6.64 -34.92 -37.82
N ASP A 44 -7.50 -35.85 -37.40
CA ASP A 44 -8.88 -35.56 -37.01
C ASP A 44 -8.97 -35.02 -35.58
N MET A 45 -9.27 -33.72 -35.48
CA MET A 45 -9.41 -32.99 -34.22
C MET A 45 -10.79 -33.15 -33.55
N THR A 46 -11.73 -33.87 -34.18
CA THR A 46 -13.07 -34.13 -33.63
C THR A 46 -13.12 -35.38 -32.74
N ILE A 47 -12.08 -36.21 -32.76
CA ILE A 47 -11.95 -37.41 -31.94
C ILE A 47 -12.03 -37.07 -30.44
N VAL A 48 -12.70 -37.94 -29.68
CA VAL A 48 -12.87 -37.87 -28.22
C VAL A 48 -12.25 -39.08 -27.52
N ASP A 49 -11.80 -38.88 -26.28
CA ASP A 49 -11.25 -39.95 -25.43
C ASP A 49 -12.35 -40.80 -24.74
N VAL A 50 -11.94 -41.77 -23.91
CA VAL A 50 -12.83 -42.67 -23.16
C VAL A 50 -13.70 -41.96 -22.10
N GLU A 51 -13.39 -40.71 -21.74
CA GLU A 51 -14.22 -39.84 -20.89
C GLU A 51 -15.07 -38.84 -21.71
N GLY A 52 -14.99 -38.88 -23.03
CA GLY A 52 -15.69 -38.01 -23.97
C GLY A 52 -14.96 -36.69 -24.25
N LYS A 53 -13.67 -36.56 -23.91
CA LYS A 53 -12.90 -35.32 -24.04
C LYS A 53 -12.27 -35.19 -25.43
N GLY A 54 -12.70 -34.18 -26.18
CA GLY A 54 -11.99 -33.71 -27.38
C GLY A 54 -10.68 -32.97 -27.06
N VAL A 55 -9.88 -32.72 -28.10
CA VAL A 55 -8.52 -32.12 -28.02
C VAL A 55 -8.48 -30.81 -27.21
N LEU A 56 -9.55 -30.00 -27.26
CA LEU A 56 -9.61 -28.71 -26.56
C LEU A 56 -9.54 -28.82 -25.03
N PHE A 57 -10.02 -29.91 -24.41
CA PHE A 57 -9.90 -30.09 -22.95
C PHE A 57 -8.44 -30.14 -22.50
N TYR A 58 -7.58 -30.78 -23.28
CA TYR A 58 -6.14 -30.88 -23.03
C TYR A 58 -5.40 -29.56 -23.28
N CYS A 59 -6.04 -28.60 -23.95
CA CYS A 59 -5.48 -27.27 -24.20
C CYS A 59 -5.74 -26.25 -23.06
N ILE A 60 -6.57 -26.56 -22.06
CA ILE A 60 -6.98 -25.65 -20.98
C ILE A 60 -5.85 -25.54 -19.93
N LEU A 61 -4.75 -24.86 -20.29
CA LEU A 61 -3.63 -24.55 -19.40
C LEU A 61 -3.06 -23.14 -19.67
N PRO A 62 -2.68 -22.37 -18.63
CA PRO A 62 -2.40 -20.93 -18.72
C PRO A 62 -1.01 -20.61 -19.31
N THR A 63 -0.77 -20.98 -20.57
CA THR A 63 0.52 -20.74 -21.24
C THR A 63 0.37 -20.29 -22.69
N LYS A 64 1.34 -19.51 -23.18
CA LYS A 64 1.37 -19.03 -24.58
C LYS A 64 1.46 -20.14 -25.63
N ARG A 65 2.02 -21.32 -25.29
CA ARG A 65 2.04 -22.47 -26.21
C ARG A 65 0.68 -23.13 -26.31
N HIS A 66 0.04 -23.42 -25.18
CA HIS A 66 -1.32 -23.97 -25.18
C HIS A 66 -2.32 -23.00 -25.84
N PHE A 67 -2.13 -21.68 -25.72
CA PHE A 67 -2.94 -20.70 -26.46
C PHE A 67 -2.80 -20.84 -27.99
N ARG A 68 -1.59 -21.06 -28.50
CA ARG A 68 -1.38 -21.40 -29.93
C ARG A 68 -2.03 -22.74 -30.29
N CYS A 69 -1.92 -23.75 -29.43
CA CYS A 69 -2.61 -25.03 -29.63
C CYS A 69 -4.13 -24.82 -29.77
N VAL A 70 -4.75 -24.00 -28.91
CA VAL A 70 -6.17 -23.62 -29.04
C VAL A 70 -6.45 -22.96 -30.39
N GLN A 71 -5.65 -21.96 -30.81
CA GLN A 71 -5.86 -21.27 -32.09
C GLN A 71 -5.81 -22.23 -33.28
N MET A 72 -4.77 -23.07 -33.36
CA MET A 72 -4.61 -24.06 -34.44
C MET A 72 -5.73 -25.11 -34.42
N VAL A 73 -6.01 -25.73 -33.27
CA VAL A 73 -7.03 -26.80 -33.16
C VAL A 73 -8.43 -26.28 -33.51
N LEU A 74 -8.74 -25.02 -33.20
CA LEU A 74 -10.00 -24.37 -33.63
C LEU A 74 -10.02 -23.98 -35.12
N GLU A 75 -8.87 -23.81 -35.79
CA GLU A 75 -8.79 -23.53 -37.23
C GLU A 75 -9.01 -24.79 -38.06
N TYR A 76 -8.57 -25.94 -37.56
CA TYR A 76 -8.75 -27.25 -38.20
C TYR A 76 -9.95 -28.03 -37.63
N GLY A 77 -11.03 -27.31 -37.33
CA GLY A 77 -12.38 -27.89 -37.21
C GLY A 77 -12.76 -28.54 -35.87
N ALA A 78 -11.99 -28.39 -34.80
CA ALA A 78 -12.37 -28.97 -33.50
C ALA A 78 -13.66 -28.37 -32.92
N ASP A 79 -14.51 -29.23 -32.36
CA ASP A 79 -15.78 -28.84 -31.75
C ASP A 79 -15.58 -28.04 -30.45
N VAL A 80 -16.01 -26.78 -30.48
CA VAL A 80 -15.94 -25.82 -29.36
C VAL A 80 -16.95 -26.13 -28.25
N ASN A 81 -18.05 -26.80 -28.60
CA ASN A 81 -19.15 -27.16 -27.70
C ASN A 81 -19.09 -28.62 -27.23
N ASN A 82 -17.95 -29.27 -27.46
CA ASN A 82 -17.66 -30.63 -27.05
C ASN A 82 -17.92 -30.85 -25.55
N CYS A 83 -18.53 -31.98 -25.21
CA CYS A 83 -18.95 -32.35 -23.86
C CYS A 83 -18.38 -33.70 -23.46
N THR A 84 -17.91 -33.82 -22.21
CA THR A 84 -17.58 -35.13 -21.60
C THR A 84 -18.82 -36.02 -21.49
N PHE A 85 -18.65 -37.31 -21.21
CA PHE A 85 -19.78 -38.21 -20.92
C PHE A 85 -20.52 -37.87 -19.61
N GLU A 86 -19.96 -37.03 -18.74
CA GLU A 86 -20.68 -36.39 -17.62
C GLU A 86 -21.58 -35.21 -18.07
N GLY A 87 -21.53 -34.87 -19.36
CA GLY A 87 -22.21 -33.72 -19.98
C GLY A 87 -21.54 -32.38 -19.67
N LYS A 88 -20.29 -32.35 -19.22
CA LYS A 88 -19.58 -31.09 -18.93
C LYS A 88 -18.96 -30.51 -20.21
N PRO A 89 -19.33 -29.29 -20.65
CA PRO A 89 -18.81 -28.69 -21.88
C PRO A 89 -17.43 -28.04 -21.68
N VAL A 90 -16.59 -28.09 -22.73
CA VAL A 90 -15.25 -27.44 -22.79
C VAL A 90 -15.30 -26.00 -22.27
N PHE A 91 -16.26 -25.20 -22.75
CA PHE A 91 -16.32 -23.78 -22.43
C PHE A 91 -16.60 -23.50 -20.94
N VAL A 92 -17.39 -24.33 -20.25
CA VAL A 92 -17.58 -24.20 -18.79
C VAL A 92 -16.32 -24.64 -18.04
N GLN A 93 -15.62 -25.67 -18.50
CA GLN A 93 -14.33 -26.08 -17.92
C GLN A 93 -13.26 -24.99 -18.05
N ALA A 94 -13.23 -24.25 -19.17
CA ALA A 94 -12.36 -23.09 -19.34
C ALA A 94 -12.79 -21.93 -18.43
N CYS A 95 -14.10 -21.67 -18.27
CA CYS A 95 -14.61 -20.61 -17.40
C CYS A 95 -14.32 -20.84 -15.91
N GLU A 96 -14.16 -22.09 -15.46
CA GLU A 96 -13.71 -22.40 -14.08
C GLU A 96 -12.28 -21.90 -13.78
N GLN A 97 -11.46 -21.64 -14.81
CA GLN A 97 -10.08 -21.13 -14.72
C GLN A 97 -9.91 -19.76 -15.41
N ALA A 98 -11.02 -19.04 -15.65
CA ALA A 98 -11.05 -17.85 -16.52
C ALA A 98 -10.01 -16.77 -16.14
N HIS A 99 -9.61 -16.66 -14.88
CA HIS A 99 -8.64 -15.66 -14.40
C HIS A 99 -7.29 -15.76 -15.13
N GLU A 100 -6.82 -16.99 -15.37
CA GLU A 100 -5.53 -17.26 -16.00
C GLU A 100 -5.67 -17.56 -17.51
N ILE A 101 -6.88 -17.90 -17.95
CA ILE A 101 -7.20 -18.47 -19.27
C ILE A 101 -8.07 -17.51 -20.14
N ARG A 102 -8.30 -16.27 -19.67
CA ARG A 102 -9.01 -15.15 -20.32
C ARG A 102 -9.07 -15.21 -21.84
N ASP A 103 -7.92 -15.20 -22.51
CA ASP A 103 -7.85 -15.00 -23.96
C ASP A 103 -8.27 -16.26 -24.74
N MET A 104 -8.09 -17.47 -24.18
CA MET A 104 -8.70 -18.69 -24.74
C MET A 104 -10.23 -18.64 -24.62
N CYS A 105 -10.76 -18.20 -23.46
CA CYS A 105 -12.21 -18.06 -23.28
C CYS A 105 -12.83 -17.07 -24.28
N MET A 106 -12.13 -15.98 -24.61
CA MET A 106 -12.55 -15.07 -25.68
C MET A 106 -12.47 -15.75 -27.06
N THR A 107 -11.40 -16.49 -27.36
CA THR A 107 -11.25 -17.22 -28.64
C THR A 107 -12.37 -18.27 -28.82
N PHE A 108 -12.75 -19.00 -27.76
CA PHE A 108 -13.87 -19.93 -27.80
C PHE A 108 -15.20 -19.21 -28.11
N LEU A 109 -15.46 -18.07 -27.48
CA LEU A 109 -16.65 -17.24 -27.77
C LEU A 109 -16.63 -16.68 -29.20
N GLU A 110 -15.47 -16.34 -29.75
CA GLU A 110 -15.31 -15.90 -31.15
C GLU A 110 -15.53 -17.04 -32.16
N ARG A 111 -15.21 -18.29 -31.81
CA ARG A 111 -15.45 -19.49 -32.62
C ARG A 111 -16.82 -20.15 -32.38
N GLY A 112 -17.72 -19.51 -31.64
CA GLY A 112 -19.12 -19.95 -31.50
C GLY A 112 -19.43 -20.84 -30.29
N ALA A 113 -18.64 -20.77 -29.22
CA ALA A 113 -18.97 -21.45 -27.96
C ALA A 113 -20.32 -20.99 -27.39
N ASP A 114 -21.15 -21.93 -26.94
CA ASP A 114 -22.49 -21.68 -26.42
C ASP A 114 -22.46 -20.86 -25.11
N PRO A 115 -22.94 -19.61 -25.10
CA PRO A 115 -22.90 -18.76 -23.90
C PRO A 115 -23.88 -19.22 -22.82
N ASN A 116 -24.78 -20.14 -23.17
CA ASN A 116 -25.79 -20.75 -22.31
C ASN A 116 -25.42 -22.17 -21.84
N ALA A 117 -24.23 -22.66 -22.19
CA ALA A 117 -23.76 -23.98 -21.81
C ALA A 117 -23.77 -24.17 -20.27
N THR A 118 -24.35 -25.29 -19.82
CA THR A 118 -24.50 -25.67 -18.41
C THR A 118 -23.70 -26.93 -18.07
N ASN A 119 -23.17 -27.02 -16.85
CA ASN A 119 -22.63 -28.25 -16.27
C ASN A 119 -23.76 -29.02 -15.54
N PRO A 120 -24.19 -30.22 -16.01
CA PRO A 120 -25.31 -30.96 -15.42
C PRO A 120 -25.13 -31.32 -13.93
N ALA A 121 -23.90 -31.60 -13.50
CA ALA A 121 -23.62 -32.00 -12.12
C ALA A 121 -23.85 -30.86 -11.10
N THR A 122 -23.77 -29.59 -11.54
CA THR A 122 -23.92 -28.41 -10.66
C THR A 122 -25.08 -27.49 -11.03
N GLY A 123 -25.59 -27.58 -12.26
CA GLY A 123 -26.56 -26.65 -12.84
C GLY A 123 -25.96 -25.29 -13.26
N ARG A 124 -24.65 -25.08 -13.11
CA ARG A 124 -24.01 -23.78 -13.37
C ARG A 124 -23.77 -23.53 -14.84
N THR A 125 -23.99 -22.28 -15.27
CA THR A 125 -23.61 -21.79 -16.61
C THR A 125 -22.19 -21.25 -16.64
N ALA A 126 -21.60 -21.16 -17.83
CA ALA A 126 -20.33 -20.46 -18.05
C ALA A 126 -20.31 -19.04 -17.47
N LEU A 127 -21.43 -18.32 -17.58
CA LEU A 127 -21.63 -16.98 -17.01
C LEU A 127 -21.48 -16.96 -15.47
N MET A 128 -21.92 -17.99 -14.76
CA MET A 128 -21.81 -18.07 -13.30
C MET A 128 -20.36 -18.26 -12.86
N GLU A 129 -19.60 -19.13 -13.53
CA GLU A 129 -18.21 -19.40 -13.17
C GLU A 129 -17.29 -18.23 -13.60
N ALA A 130 -17.51 -17.62 -14.77
CA ALA A 130 -16.82 -16.36 -15.13
C ALA A 130 -17.11 -15.21 -14.13
N ALA A 131 -18.33 -15.15 -13.57
CA ALA A 131 -18.70 -14.23 -12.50
C ALA A 131 -18.21 -14.65 -11.09
N ARG A 132 -17.78 -15.90 -10.91
CA ARG A 132 -17.12 -16.43 -9.69
C ARG A 132 -15.64 -16.07 -9.66
N GLU A 133 -14.95 -16.19 -10.80
CA GLU A 133 -13.53 -15.81 -10.96
C GLU A 133 -13.33 -14.30 -11.17
N GLY A 134 -14.36 -13.58 -11.63
CA GLY A 134 -14.37 -12.12 -11.69
C GLY A 134 -13.86 -11.50 -12.99
N VAL A 135 -13.84 -12.27 -14.09
CA VAL A 135 -13.27 -11.83 -15.36
C VAL A 135 -14.29 -11.06 -16.19
N LEU A 136 -14.21 -9.72 -16.12
CA LEU A 136 -15.17 -8.81 -16.75
C LEU A 136 -15.32 -9.03 -18.25
N ASP A 137 -14.22 -9.24 -18.98
CA ASP A 137 -14.21 -9.35 -20.44
C ASP A 137 -14.90 -10.63 -20.93
N VAL A 138 -14.71 -11.75 -20.24
CA VAL A 138 -15.37 -13.03 -20.54
C VAL A 138 -16.86 -12.95 -20.19
N VAL A 139 -17.21 -12.37 -19.03
CA VAL A 139 -18.61 -12.10 -18.67
C VAL A 139 -19.30 -11.21 -19.71
N ARG A 140 -18.60 -10.17 -20.21
CA ARG A 140 -19.06 -9.32 -21.30
C ARG A 140 -19.28 -10.11 -22.59
N GLY A 141 -18.28 -10.86 -23.05
CA GLY A 141 -18.36 -11.61 -24.30
C GLY A 141 -19.48 -12.66 -24.32
N ILE A 142 -19.78 -13.28 -23.15
CA ILE A 142 -20.91 -14.19 -22.94
C ILE A 142 -22.25 -13.43 -23.06
N LEU A 143 -22.38 -12.28 -22.41
CA LEU A 143 -23.63 -11.50 -22.38
C LEU A 143 -23.95 -10.86 -23.74
N GLU A 144 -22.93 -10.34 -24.44
CA GLU A 144 -23.04 -9.82 -25.82
C GLU A 144 -23.49 -10.88 -26.83
N ARG A 145 -23.27 -12.18 -26.53
CA ARG A 145 -23.72 -13.33 -27.34
C ARG A 145 -25.05 -13.93 -26.88
N GLY A 146 -25.76 -13.31 -25.92
CA GLY A 146 -27.07 -13.79 -25.46
C GLY A 146 -27.01 -14.83 -24.32
N GLY A 147 -25.97 -14.80 -23.49
CA GLY A 147 -25.93 -15.58 -22.25
C GLY A 147 -27.04 -15.20 -21.27
N ASN A 148 -27.91 -16.15 -20.92
CA ASN A 148 -29.07 -15.92 -20.06
C ASN A 148 -28.65 -15.64 -18.61
N VAL A 149 -28.79 -14.38 -18.20
CA VAL A 149 -28.37 -13.93 -16.86
C VAL A 149 -29.17 -14.63 -15.76
N ASN A 150 -30.48 -14.79 -15.95
CA ASN A 150 -31.43 -15.20 -14.92
C ASN A 150 -31.58 -16.72 -14.73
N VAL A 151 -30.62 -17.51 -15.21
CA VAL A 151 -30.52 -18.96 -14.91
C VAL A 151 -30.15 -19.18 -13.43
N PHE A 152 -30.51 -20.35 -12.91
CA PHE A 152 -30.17 -20.82 -11.57
C PHE A 152 -29.33 -22.10 -11.60
N ASP A 153 -28.41 -22.25 -10.64
CA ASP A 153 -27.74 -23.53 -10.38
C ASP A 153 -28.55 -24.42 -9.41
N ASN A 154 -28.05 -25.62 -9.10
CA ASN A 154 -28.73 -26.59 -8.23
C ASN A 154 -28.92 -26.08 -6.78
N GLU A 155 -28.14 -25.08 -6.33
CA GLU A 155 -28.28 -24.38 -5.04
C GLU A 155 -29.13 -23.10 -5.14
N ARG A 156 -29.68 -22.83 -6.33
CA ARG A 156 -30.42 -21.62 -6.72
C ARG A 156 -29.57 -20.35 -6.61
N HIS A 157 -28.25 -20.46 -6.71
CA HIS A 157 -27.40 -19.31 -7.01
C HIS A 157 -27.61 -18.88 -8.46
N HIS A 158 -27.16 -17.68 -8.74
CA HIS A 158 -27.36 -16.93 -9.99
C HIS A 158 -26.16 -15.99 -10.12
N ALA A 159 -25.79 -15.53 -11.32
CA ALA A 159 -24.53 -14.81 -11.55
C ALA A 159 -24.30 -13.63 -10.57
N ALA A 160 -25.35 -12.89 -10.19
CA ALA A 160 -25.23 -11.80 -9.21
C ALA A 160 -24.82 -12.27 -7.80
N HIS A 161 -25.16 -13.50 -7.37
CA HIS A 161 -24.73 -14.05 -6.09
C HIS A 161 -23.21 -14.30 -6.06
N PHE A 162 -22.66 -14.90 -7.13
CA PHE A 162 -21.22 -15.14 -7.26
C PHE A 162 -20.44 -13.81 -7.35
N ALA A 163 -20.89 -12.89 -8.21
CA ALA A 163 -20.30 -11.55 -8.32
C ALA A 163 -20.35 -10.76 -7.00
N ALA A 164 -21.43 -10.90 -6.21
CA ALA A 164 -21.55 -10.28 -4.89
C ALA A 164 -20.67 -10.95 -3.81
N LYS A 165 -20.39 -12.26 -3.94
CA LYS A 165 -19.50 -13.03 -3.06
C LYS A 165 -18.02 -12.71 -3.32
N GLY A 166 -17.62 -12.54 -4.59
CA GLY A 166 -16.28 -12.08 -4.98
C GLY A 166 -16.08 -10.55 -4.84
N GLY A 167 -17.16 -9.78 -4.77
CA GLY A 167 -17.11 -8.32 -4.61
C GLY A 167 -16.94 -7.55 -5.92
N PHE A 168 -17.15 -8.20 -7.07
CA PHE A 168 -16.91 -7.66 -8.41
C PHE A 168 -17.97 -6.62 -8.81
N PHE A 169 -17.77 -5.38 -8.36
CA PHE A 169 -18.69 -4.26 -8.58
C PHE A 169 -19.01 -4.01 -10.06
N GLU A 170 -18.01 -4.12 -10.94
CA GLU A 170 -18.18 -3.87 -12.38
C GLU A 170 -19.04 -4.96 -13.05
N ILE A 171 -18.82 -6.24 -12.70
CA ILE A 171 -19.66 -7.36 -13.15
C ILE A 171 -21.11 -7.19 -12.66
N LEU A 172 -21.33 -6.69 -11.44
CA LEU A 172 -22.69 -6.39 -10.96
C LEU A 172 -23.40 -5.28 -11.77
N LYS A 173 -22.67 -4.30 -12.32
CA LYS A 173 -23.26 -3.31 -13.25
C LYS A 173 -23.67 -3.97 -14.55
N LEU A 174 -22.77 -4.78 -15.11
CA LEU A 174 -22.94 -5.47 -16.39
C LEU A 174 -24.15 -6.42 -16.33
N ILE A 175 -24.25 -7.23 -15.28
CA ILE A 175 -25.42 -8.06 -14.95
C ILE A 175 -26.71 -7.21 -14.88
N SER A 176 -26.66 -6.01 -14.28
CA SER A 176 -27.81 -5.10 -14.19
C SER A 176 -28.19 -4.46 -15.54
N ALA A 177 -27.22 -4.24 -16.43
CA ALA A 177 -27.44 -3.73 -17.79
C ALA A 177 -28.09 -4.78 -18.71
N TYR A 178 -27.72 -6.06 -18.56
CA TYR A 178 -28.32 -7.20 -19.26
C TYR A 178 -29.56 -7.78 -18.52
N ASN A 179 -30.32 -6.94 -17.82
CA ASN A 179 -31.62 -7.30 -17.20
C ASN A 179 -31.56 -8.45 -16.15
N GLY A 180 -30.40 -8.65 -15.50
CA GLY A 180 -30.23 -9.60 -14.40
C GLY A 180 -30.90 -9.15 -13.10
N ASP A 181 -31.67 -10.04 -12.46
CA ASP A 181 -32.37 -9.71 -11.21
C ASP A 181 -31.51 -9.94 -9.95
N VAL A 182 -30.92 -8.85 -9.45
CA VAL A 182 -30.18 -8.85 -8.18
C VAL A 182 -31.07 -8.97 -6.93
N GLY A 183 -32.40 -9.09 -7.09
CA GLY A 183 -33.37 -9.34 -6.03
C GLY A 183 -33.51 -10.81 -5.60
N LEU A 184 -33.03 -11.75 -6.41
CA LEU A 184 -33.25 -13.19 -6.25
C LEU A 184 -32.68 -13.77 -4.93
N ILE A 185 -33.17 -14.97 -4.56
CA ILE A 185 -32.80 -15.70 -3.34
C ILE A 185 -32.33 -17.13 -3.64
N ALA A 186 -31.14 -17.47 -3.16
CA ALA A 186 -30.59 -18.83 -3.17
C ALA A 186 -31.28 -19.75 -2.15
N MET A 187 -31.04 -21.07 -2.23
CA MET A 187 -31.70 -22.08 -1.37
C MET A 187 -31.48 -21.85 0.14
N ASN A 188 -30.36 -21.25 0.53
CA ASN A 188 -30.08 -20.87 1.93
C ASN A 188 -30.77 -19.56 2.39
N GLY A 189 -31.66 -18.99 1.56
CA GLY A 189 -32.41 -17.77 1.82
C GLY A 189 -31.58 -16.48 1.73
N ASN A 190 -30.29 -16.55 1.37
CA ASN A 190 -29.47 -15.37 1.13
C ASN A 190 -29.80 -14.76 -0.24
N THR A 191 -29.92 -13.42 -0.27
CA THR A 191 -29.89 -12.60 -1.51
C THR A 191 -28.44 -12.22 -1.86
N PRO A 192 -28.14 -11.67 -3.06
CA PRO A 192 -26.82 -11.12 -3.37
C PRO A 192 -26.36 -10.06 -2.35
N LEU A 193 -27.31 -9.31 -1.76
CA LEU A 193 -27.03 -8.33 -0.71
C LEU A 193 -26.49 -8.96 0.60
N HIS A 194 -26.86 -10.21 0.91
CA HIS A 194 -26.29 -10.95 2.04
C HIS A 194 -24.83 -11.36 1.76
N TYR A 195 -24.50 -11.83 0.55
CA TYR A 195 -23.12 -12.17 0.19
C TYR A 195 -22.22 -10.94 0.13
N ALA A 196 -22.68 -9.84 -0.48
CA ALA A 196 -21.94 -8.57 -0.47
C ALA A 196 -21.74 -8.02 0.96
N ALA A 197 -22.70 -8.25 1.87
CA ALA A 197 -22.58 -7.90 3.28
C ALA A 197 -21.58 -8.79 4.04
N ALA A 198 -21.50 -10.08 3.70
CA ALA A 198 -20.57 -11.05 4.28
C ALA A 198 -19.11 -10.80 3.85
N GLY A 199 -18.88 -10.34 2.61
CA GLY A 199 -17.56 -9.87 2.16
C GLY A 199 -17.25 -8.41 2.49
N GLY A 200 -18.18 -7.67 3.09
CA GLY A 200 -17.98 -6.28 3.49
C GLY A 200 -17.95 -5.24 2.36
N TYR A 201 -18.29 -5.63 1.12
CA TYR A 201 -18.15 -4.84 -0.10
C TYR A 201 -19.14 -3.66 -0.16
N ALA A 202 -18.78 -2.54 0.46
CA ALA A 202 -19.71 -1.44 0.75
C ALA A 202 -20.36 -0.80 -0.50
N GLU A 203 -19.63 -0.66 -1.62
CA GLU A 203 -20.20 -0.11 -2.87
C GLU A 203 -21.08 -1.16 -3.60
N CYS A 204 -20.75 -2.46 -3.53
CA CYS A 204 -21.61 -3.55 -4.03
C CYS A 204 -22.92 -3.65 -3.23
N CYS A 205 -22.86 -3.62 -1.90
CA CYS A 205 -24.05 -3.50 -1.05
C CYS A 205 -24.88 -2.27 -1.43
N ARG A 206 -24.22 -1.13 -1.64
CA ARG A 206 -24.86 0.14 -2.04
C ARG A 206 -25.51 0.04 -3.43
N PHE A 207 -24.95 -0.74 -4.36
CA PHE A 207 -25.47 -0.94 -5.72
C PHE A 207 -26.67 -1.89 -5.74
N ILE A 208 -26.50 -3.11 -5.23
CA ILE A 208 -27.54 -4.14 -5.16
C ILE A 208 -28.82 -3.58 -4.50
N GLY A 209 -28.68 -2.97 -3.31
CA GLY A 209 -29.79 -2.33 -2.60
C GLY A 209 -30.33 -1.02 -3.23
N GLN A 210 -29.87 -0.63 -4.41
CA GLN A 210 -30.46 0.43 -5.24
C GLN A 210 -31.10 -0.11 -6.53
N ARG A 211 -30.89 -1.38 -6.88
CA ARG A 211 -31.47 -2.02 -8.06
C ARG A 211 -32.76 -2.79 -7.78
N GLY A 212 -33.03 -3.08 -6.51
CA GLY A 212 -34.37 -3.50 -6.06
C GLY A 212 -34.38 -4.35 -4.79
N THR A 213 -33.25 -5.00 -4.47
CA THR A 213 -33.15 -6.04 -3.44
C THR A 213 -33.63 -5.58 -2.05
N ASP A 214 -34.54 -6.36 -1.47
CA ASP A 214 -35.11 -6.12 -0.14
C ASP A 214 -34.00 -6.13 0.96
N PRO A 215 -33.71 -4.99 1.61
CA PRO A 215 -32.69 -4.91 2.66
C PRO A 215 -33.17 -5.49 3.99
N THR A 216 -34.47 -5.76 4.11
CA THR A 216 -35.16 -6.32 5.29
C THR A 216 -35.40 -7.82 5.18
N TRP A 217 -35.06 -8.45 4.05
CA TRP A 217 -35.13 -9.91 3.91
C TRP A 217 -34.26 -10.62 4.95
N ARG A 218 -34.64 -11.86 5.29
CA ARG A 218 -33.91 -12.70 6.24
C ARG A 218 -33.56 -14.05 5.62
N ASN A 219 -32.33 -14.48 5.81
CA ASN A 219 -31.89 -15.82 5.43
C ASN A 219 -32.43 -16.90 6.40
N LEU A 220 -32.10 -18.18 6.17
CA LEU A 220 -32.53 -19.28 7.05
C LEU A 220 -32.04 -19.13 8.51
N GLU A 221 -30.89 -18.48 8.72
CA GLU A 221 -30.39 -18.12 10.06
C GLU A 221 -31.18 -16.97 10.74
N LYS A 222 -32.25 -16.48 10.09
CA LYS A 222 -33.10 -15.35 10.49
C LYS A 222 -32.36 -14.00 10.57
N LYS A 223 -31.12 -13.92 10.06
CA LYS A 223 -30.30 -12.71 9.98
C LYS A 223 -30.67 -11.87 8.76
N THR A 224 -30.61 -10.55 8.90
CA THR A 224 -30.69 -9.58 7.79
C THR A 224 -29.30 -9.26 7.24
N PRO A 225 -29.15 -8.69 6.02
CA PRO A 225 -27.84 -8.31 5.48
C PRO A 225 -27.07 -7.36 6.40
N ARG A 226 -27.78 -6.47 7.11
CA ARG A 226 -27.16 -5.53 8.05
C ARG A 226 -26.68 -6.20 9.34
N GLN A 227 -27.23 -7.34 9.73
CA GLN A 227 -26.69 -8.18 10.82
C GLN A 227 -25.45 -8.92 10.32
N VAL A 228 -25.50 -9.57 9.16
CA VAL A 228 -24.33 -10.22 8.55
C VAL A 228 -23.13 -9.25 8.42
N ALA A 229 -23.36 -8.01 7.95
CA ALA A 229 -22.34 -6.96 7.89
C ALA A 229 -21.88 -6.38 9.26
N LYS A 230 -22.57 -6.69 10.36
CA LYS A 230 -22.11 -6.39 11.73
C LYS A 230 -21.30 -7.56 12.28
N ASP A 231 -21.78 -8.78 12.07
CA ASP A 231 -21.20 -10.00 12.62
C ASP A 231 -19.80 -10.22 12.03
N GLY A 232 -19.61 -9.93 10.73
CA GLY A 232 -18.29 -9.83 10.08
C GLY A 232 -17.51 -8.52 10.35
N GLY A 233 -17.99 -7.65 11.25
CA GLY A 233 -17.29 -6.41 11.62
C GLY A 233 -17.31 -5.25 10.60
N PHE A 234 -17.93 -5.42 9.43
CA PHE A 234 -17.91 -4.49 8.29
C PHE A 234 -18.73 -3.20 8.47
N LYS A 235 -18.21 -2.31 9.33
CA LYS A 235 -18.76 -0.98 9.67
C LYS A 235 -19.11 -0.12 8.44
N ALA A 236 -18.39 -0.26 7.31
CA ALA A 236 -18.67 0.46 6.07
C ALA A 236 -19.93 -0.07 5.36
N ALA A 237 -20.00 -1.36 5.05
CA ALA A 237 -21.16 -2.00 4.44
C ALA A 237 -22.42 -1.80 5.29
N SER A 238 -22.35 -2.06 6.60
CA SER A 238 -23.49 -1.87 7.53
C SER A 238 -24.02 -0.41 7.55
N LYS A 239 -23.15 0.59 7.27
CA LYS A 239 -23.52 2.00 7.17
C LYS A 239 -24.22 2.34 5.85
N GLU A 240 -23.83 1.73 4.73
CA GLU A 240 -24.52 1.90 3.44
C GLU A 240 -25.85 1.14 3.40
N ILE A 241 -25.90 -0.10 3.90
CA ILE A 241 -27.15 -0.88 4.05
C ILE A 241 -28.15 -0.09 4.91
N ARG A 242 -27.71 0.55 6.01
CA ARG A 242 -28.58 1.43 6.82
C ARG A 242 -29.14 2.65 6.06
N LYS A 243 -28.50 3.11 4.98
CA LYS A 243 -29.08 4.14 4.10
C LYS A 243 -30.09 3.55 3.13
N ILE A 244 -29.85 2.34 2.64
CA ILE A 244 -30.78 1.59 1.78
C ILE A 244 -32.06 1.29 2.54
N GLU A 245 -32.00 0.71 3.75
CA GLU A 245 -33.16 0.48 4.63
C GLU A 245 -34.06 1.73 4.75
N ARG A 246 -33.44 2.90 4.97
CA ARG A 246 -34.14 4.20 5.09
C ARG A 246 -34.77 4.70 3.79
N ARG A 247 -34.22 4.34 2.62
CA ARG A 247 -34.83 4.65 1.32
C ARG A 247 -35.97 3.67 1.04
N TYR A 248 -35.71 2.38 1.22
CA TYR A 248 -36.68 1.31 1.05
C TYR A 248 -37.94 1.57 1.88
N ALA A 249 -37.80 1.78 3.18
CA ALA A 249 -38.92 2.10 4.08
C ALA A 249 -39.66 3.42 3.77
N LYS A 250 -39.10 4.30 2.91
CA LYS A 250 -39.79 5.51 2.42
C LYS A 250 -40.66 5.22 1.18
N TYR A 251 -40.32 4.20 0.39
CA TYR A 251 -40.93 3.93 -0.91
C TYR A 251 -41.70 2.60 -0.99
N SER A 252 -41.44 1.62 -0.11
CA SER A 252 -42.16 0.34 -0.05
C SER A 252 -43.54 0.42 0.61
N LYS A 253 -43.83 1.52 1.31
CA LYS A 253 -45.18 1.88 1.79
C LYS A 253 -45.58 3.24 1.19
N PRO A 254 -45.98 3.30 -0.09
CA PRO A 254 -46.43 4.54 -0.69
C PRO A 254 -47.70 5.03 0.02
N LYS A 255 -47.67 6.26 0.52
CA LYS A 255 -48.92 6.98 0.79
C LYS A 255 -49.65 7.17 -0.55
N PRO A 256 -51.00 7.13 -0.60
CA PRO A 256 -51.73 7.39 -1.84
C PRO A 256 -51.26 8.69 -2.49
N GLY A 257 -50.91 8.61 -3.78
CA GLY A 257 -50.30 9.71 -4.56
C GLY A 257 -48.76 9.71 -4.63
N VAL A 258 -48.03 8.99 -3.78
CA VAL A 258 -46.55 8.98 -3.80
C VAL A 258 -46.02 7.94 -4.81
N LYS A 259 -45.93 8.32 -6.09
CA LYS A 259 -45.21 7.53 -7.10
C LYS A 259 -43.73 7.38 -6.74
N ASN A 260 -43.14 6.19 -6.99
CA ASN A 260 -41.71 5.97 -6.78
C ASN A 260 -40.90 6.77 -7.84
N PRO A 261 -39.98 7.66 -7.42
CA PRO A 261 -39.18 8.48 -8.34
C PRO A 261 -38.03 7.73 -9.04
N ASN A 262 -37.82 6.44 -8.79
CA ASN A 262 -36.92 5.58 -9.56
C ASN A 262 -37.59 4.20 -9.75
N PRO A 263 -38.45 3.99 -10.75
CA PRO A 263 -39.04 2.67 -11.01
C PRO A 263 -37.95 1.70 -11.55
N PRO A 264 -38.05 0.38 -11.29
CA PRO A 264 -37.00 -0.57 -11.65
C PRO A 264 -36.63 -0.55 -13.14
N TRP A 265 -37.62 -0.46 -14.05
CA TRP A 265 -37.40 -0.40 -15.49
C TRP A 265 -36.50 0.77 -15.91
N ALA A 266 -36.74 1.98 -15.36
CA ALA A 266 -35.96 3.18 -15.69
C ALA A 266 -34.52 3.09 -15.15
N VAL A 267 -34.32 2.34 -14.07
CA VAL A 267 -33.00 2.08 -13.50
C VAL A 267 -32.23 1.05 -14.31
N ARG A 268 -32.89 0.01 -14.85
CA ARG A 268 -32.31 -0.95 -15.81
C ARG A 268 -31.97 -0.29 -17.14
N LEU A 269 -32.90 0.50 -17.71
CA LEU A 269 -32.67 1.29 -18.93
C LEU A 269 -31.44 2.20 -18.80
N HIS A 270 -31.30 2.91 -17.67
CA HIS A 270 -30.11 3.73 -17.43
C HIS A 270 -28.81 2.91 -17.52
N ASP A 271 -28.74 1.75 -16.85
CA ASP A 271 -27.52 0.93 -16.86
C ASP A 271 -27.24 0.37 -18.26
N TRP A 272 -28.28 -0.09 -18.97
CA TRP A 272 -28.19 -0.52 -20.37
C TRP A 272 -27.68 0.61 -21.29
N THR A 273 -28.17 1.85 -21.15
CA THR A 273 -27.72 3.00 -21.96
C THR A 273 -26.28 3.45 -21.67
N VAL A 274 -25.75 3.14 -20.47
CA VAL A 274 -24.35 3.44 -20.11
C VAL A 274 -23.41 2.37 -20.65
N GLU A 275 -23.86 1.13 -20.76
CA GLU A 275 -23.11 0.03 -21.37
C GLU A 275 -23.07 0.18 -22.90
N HIS A 276 -24.23 0.36 -23.54
CA HIS A 276 -24.35 0.50 -25.01
C HIS A 276 -24.08 1.93 -25.50
N GLN A 277 -23.39 2.75 -24.71
CA GLN A 277 -23.24 4.19 -24.95
C GLN A 277 -22.43 4.55 -26.21
N ALA A 278 -21.65 3.62 -26.77
CA ALA A 278 -20.96 3.79 -28.05
C ALA A 278 -21.94 3.61 -29.22
N SER A 279 -22.54 2.43 -29.34
CA SER A 279 -23.51 2.11 -30.40
C SER A 279 -24.73 3.05 -30.40
N LEU A 280 -25.17 3.53 -29.22
CA LEU A 280 -26.21 4.55 -29.13
C LEU A 280 -25.76 5.93 -29.66
N ARG A 281 -24.49 6.32 -29.51
CA ARG A 281 -23.99 7.57 -30.12
C ARG A 281 -23.98 7.46 -31.63
N GLU A 282 -23.44 6.37 -32.17
CA GLU A 282 -23.43 6.10 -33.61
C GLU A 282 -24.85 6.14 -34.21
N ALA A 283 -25.81 5.47 -33.58
CA ALA A 283 -27.21 5.48 -34.01
C ALA A 283 -27.88 6.87 -33.90
N PHE A 284 -27.62 7.63 -32.83
CA PHE A 284 -28.16 8.98 -32.67
C PHE A 284 -27.46 10.03 -33.55
N GLU A 285 -26.21 9.82 -33.95
CA GLU A 285 -25.47 10.70 -34.89
C GLU A 285 -26.00 10.54 -36.33
N ILE A 286 -26.41 9.32 -36.74
CA ILE A 286 -27.10 9.08 -38.01
C ILE A 286 -28.49 9.78 -38.05
N ALA A 287 -29.15 9.89 -36.89
CA ALA A 287 -30.47 10.53 -36.75
C ALA A 287 -30.42 12.00 -36.29
N ASP A 288 -29.22 12.61 -36.18
CA ASP A 288 -29.10 14.01 -35.76
C ASP A 288 -29.35 14.98 -36.91
N ARG A 289 -29.95 16.12 -36.59
CA ARG A 289 -30.20 17.23 -37.53
C ARG A 289 -29.03 18.23 -37.60
N GLY A 290 -27.88 17.85 -37.02
CA GLY A 290 -26.67 18.68 -36.87
C GLY A 290 -26.62 19.54 -35.59
N ASP A 291 -27.64 19.46 -34.73
CA ASP A 291 -27.81 20.29 -33.52
C ASP A 291 -27.58 19.50 -32.20
N GLY A 292 -27.18 18.22 -32.31
CA GLY A 292 -27.11 17.26 -31.21
C GLY A 292 -28.49 16.93 -30.64
N ALA A 293 -29.53 16.83 -31.48
CA ALA A 293 -30.93 16.75 -31.09
C ALA A 293 -31.79 15.88 -32.05
N VAL A 294 -32.33 14.79 -31.50
CA VAL A 294 -33.11 13.77 -32.23
C VAL A 294 -34.63 13.99 -32.04
N ASN A 295 -35.46 13.55 -32.98
CA ASN A 295 -36.94 13.60 -32.87
C ASN A 295 -37.46 12.64 -31.80
N LYS A 296 -38.76 12.71 -31.46
CA LYS A 296 -39.39 11.76 -30.52
C LYS A 296 -39.51 10.35 -31.10
N GLU A 297 -40.03 10.22 -32.32
CA GLU A 297 -40.27 8.92 -32.96
C GLU A 297 -38.94 8.19 -33.22
N ASP A 298 -37.98 8.89 -33.84
CA ASP A 298 -36.62 8.43 -34.08
C ASP A 298 -35.91 8.01 -32.77
N PHE A 299 -36.11 8.76 -31.67
CA PHE A 299 -35.55 8.43 -30.36
C PHE A 299 -36.17 7.18 -29.71
N VAL A 300 -37.47 6.95 -29.91
CA VAL A 300 -38.15 5.75 -29.40
C VAL A 300 -37.71 4.52 -30.19
N SER A 301 -37.78 4.57 -31.53
CA SER A 301 -37.41 3.46 -32.41
C SER A 301 -35.96 2.99 -32.23
N ILE A 302 -34.98 3.91 -32.20
CA ILE A 302 -33.55 3.58 -31.98
C ILE A 302 -33.32 2.84 -30.66
N ILE A 303 -34.14 3.07 -29.64
CA ILE A 303 -34.04 2.37 -28.35
C ILE A 303 -34.85 1.07 -28.38
N GLU A 304 -36.06 1.07 -28.95
CA GLU A 304 -36.95 -0.09 -29.03
C GLU A 304 -36.34 -1.24 -29.86
N GLU A 305 -35.68 -0.92 -30.98
CA GLU A 305 -34.91 -1.88 -31.80
C GLU A 305 -33.77 -2.58 -31.04
N ARG A 306 -33.25 -1.96 -29.97
CA ARG A 306 -32.00 -2.37 -29.29
C ARG A 306 -32.19 -2.81 -27.84
N CYS A 307 -33.31 -2.45 -27.21
CA CYS A 307 -33.58 -2.62 -25.79
C CYS A 307 -34.89 -3.38 -25.54
N PRO A 308 -34.91 -4.72 -25.68
CA PRO A 308 -36.13 -5.55 -25.76
C PRO A 308 -36.93 -5.69 -24.44
N PHE A 309 -36.64 -4.87 -23.42
CA PHE A 309 -37.27 -4.93 -22.10
C PHE A 309 -37.96 -3.63 -21.66
N VAL A 310 -38.12 -2.63 -22.53
CA VAL A 310 -38.77 -1.35 -22.22
C VAL A 310 -39.88 -1.05 -23.23
N GLU A 311 -41.09 -0.80 -22.72
CA GLU A 311 -42.28 -0.50 -23.52
C GLU A 311 -42.22 0.92 -24.13
N ALA A 312 -42.75 1.12 -25.33
CA ALA A 312 -42.79 2.42 -26.00
C ALA A 312 -43.44 3.54 -25.15
N GLU A 313 -44.47 3.26 -24.35
CA GLU A 313 -45.09 4.23 -23.43
C GLU A 313 -44.10 4.76 -22.36
N GLN A 314 -43.20 3.89 -21.89
CA GLN A 314 -42.19 4.21 -20.90
C GLN A 314 -41.10 5.12 -21.52
N LEU A 315 -40.70 4.84 -22.76
CA LEU A 315 -39.79 5.68 -23.54
C LEU A 315 -40.41 7.06 -23.87
N MET A 316 -41.68 7.09 -24.29
CA MET A 316 -42.42 8.33 -24.54
C MET A 316 -42.55 9.20 -23.27
N THR A 317 -42.69 8.58 -22.10
CA THR A 317 -42.68 9.30 -20.80
C THR A 317 -41.32 9.97 -20.54
N ILE A 318 -40.21 9.36 -20.95
CA ILE A 318 -38.86 9.97 -20.86
C ILE A 318 -38.68 11.07 -21.92
N ALA A 319 -39.12 10.85 -23.16
CA ALA A 319 -39.08 11.85 -24.23
C ALA A 319 -39.76 13.17 -23.81
N GLN A 320 -40.97 13.09 -23.24
CA GLN A 320 -41.71 14.23 -22.69
C GLN A 320 -41.01 14.92 -21.49
N ALA A 321 -40.11 14.24 -20.77
CA ALA A 321 -39.30 14.83 -19.70
C ALA A 321 -38.05 15.57 -20.23
N HIS A 322 -37.56 15.19 -21.42
CA HIS A 322 -36.45 15.86 -22.10
C HIS A 322 -36.93 17.05 -22.95
N GLU A 323 -38.10 16.95 -23.60
CA GLU A 323 -38.70 18.00 -24.44
C GLU A 323 -38.97 19.32 -23.70
N LYS A 324 -39.13 19.34 -22.37
CA LYS A 324 -39.40 20.55 -21.57
C LYS A 324 -38.24 21.57 -21.52
N THR A 325 -37.30 21.47 -22.46
CA THR A 325 -36.21 22.39 -22.74
C THR A 325 -36.58 23.24 -23.94
N ARG A 326 -36.14 24.50 -24.02
CA ARG A 326 -36.61 25.49 -25.02
C ARG A 326 -36.26 25.22 -26.51
N ALA A 327 -35.78 24.02 -26.87
CA ALA A 327 -35.50 23.61 -28.24
C ALA A 327 -36.24 22.29 -28.53
N GLY A 328 -36.92 22.21 -29.67
CA GLY A 328 -37.85 21.12 -30.03
C GLY A 328 -37.17 19.83 -30.49
N GLY A 329 -36.26 19.28 -29.69
CA GLY A 329 -35.55 18.03 -29.97
C GLY A 329 -34.86 17.45 -28.74
N ILE A 330 -34.71 16.13 -28.70
CA ILE A 330 -34.14 15.41 -27.56
C ILE A 330 -32.62 15.42 -27.68
N LYS A 331 -31.95 16.18 -26.82
CA LYS A 331 -30.48 16.13 -26.72
C LYS A 331 -30.04 14.80 -26.11
N PHE A 332 -29.60 13.87 -26.95
CA PHE A 332 -29.15 12.53 -26.53
C PHE A 332 -28.00 12.59 -25.51
N GLU A 333 -27.10 13.57 -25.68
CA GLU A 333 -26.08 13.97 -24.69
C GLU A 333 -26.63 14.18 -23.27
N GLU A 334 -27.86 14.67 -23.08
CA GLU A 334 -28.49 14.79 -21.75
C GLU A 334 -29.19 13.51 -21.30
N PHE A 335 -29.72 12.72 -22.22
CA PHE A 335 -30.37 11.43 -21.95
C PHE A 335 -29.36 10.42 -21.38
N LEU A 336 -28.21 10.25 -22.04
CA LEU A 336 -27.11 9.38 -21.60
C LEU A 336 -26.56 9.75 -20.19
N LYS A 337 -26.82 10.98 -19.73
CA LYS A 337 -26.45 11.44 -18.39
C LYS A 337 -27.49 11.09 -17.31
N GLY A 338 -28.67 10.56 -17.66
CA GLY A 338 -29.72 10.06 -16.76
C GLY A 338 -30.40 11.07 -15.82
N ASN A 339 -29.92 12.31 -15.78
CA ASN A 339 -30.18 13.28 -14.70
C ASN A 339 -31.62 13.81 -14.62
N ARG A 340 -32.45 13.57 -15.64
CA ARG A 340 -33.85 14.05 -15.71
C ARG A 340 -34.87 13.03 -15.24
N PHE A 341 -34.63 11.73 -15.48
CA PHE A 341 -35.57 10.65 -15.15
C PHE A 341 -35.16 9.81 -13.93
N LEU A 342 -33.90 9.91 -13.45
CA LEU A 342 -33.44 9.27 -12.22
C LEU A 342 -32.86 10.24 -11.19
N GLN A 343 -32.98 9.88 -9.92
CA GLN A 343 -32.29 10.57 -8.84
C GLN A 343 -30.77 10.35 -8.91
N LYS A 344 -30.00 11.43 -8.71
CA LYS A 344 -28.52 11.48 -8.62
C LYS A 344 -27.83 10.52 -7.63
N ALA A 345 -28.60 9.74 -6.89
CA ALA A 345 -28.09 8.68 -6.02
C ALA A 345 -27.99 7.31 -6.73
N PHE A 346 -28.84 7.05 -7.73
CA PHE A 346 -29.00 5.78 -8.45
C PHE A 346 -28.18 5.73 -9.76
N LEU A 347 -27.82 6.90 -10.30
CA LEU A 347 -26.91 7.05 -11.44
C LEU A 347 -25.53 6.44 -11.15
N LEU A 348 -24.94 5.77 -12.14
CA LEU A 348 -23.59 5.17 -12.04
C LEU A 348 -22.50 6.23 -11.78
N THR A 349 -22.69 7.46 -12.26
CA THR A 349 -21.82 8.62 -11.94
C THR A 349 -21.70 8.92 -10.44
N SER A 350 -22.61 8.42 -9.60
CA SER A 350 -22.58 8.58 -8.14
C SER A 350 -21.62 7.63 -7.41
N TYR A 351 -21.00 6.69 -8.13
CA TYR A 351 -19.99 5.75 -7.62
C TYR A 351 -18.56 6.21 -7.94
N GLY A 352 -18.38 7.03 -8.98
CA GLY A 352 -17.09 7.61 -9.35
C GLY A 352 -16.45 8.48 -8.25
N PRO A 353 -15.15 8.78 -8.39
CA PRO A 353 -14.39 9.54 -7.39
C PRO A 353 -15.04 10.89 -7.13
N LYS A 354 -15.49 11.10 -5.89
CA LYS A 354 -16.23 12.29 -5.46
C LYS A 354 -15.31 13.52 -5.53
N LYS A 355 -15.28 14.20 -6.68
CA LYS A 355 -14.57 15.48 -6.89
C LYS A 355 -14.82 16.37 -5.67
N LYS A 356 -13.76 16.66 -4.90
CA LYS A 356 -13.83 17.47 -3.68
C LYS A 356 -14.35 18.85 -4.06
N LYS A 357 -15.67 19.07 -3.95
CA LYS A 357 -16.25 20.41 -4.17
C LYS A 357 -15.51 21.39 -3.27
N PRO A 358 -14.99 22.52 -3.79
CA PRO A 358 -14.45 23.55 -2.92
C PRO A 358 -15.56 23.91 -1.92
N LYS A 359 -15.24 23.91 -0.63
CA LYS A 359 -16.22 24.18 0.43
C LYS A 359 -16.71 25.62 0.25
N LYS A 360 -17.87 25.81 -0.40
CA LYS A 360 -18.64 27.06 -0.24
C LYS A 360 -18.84 27.23 1.27
N ALA A 361 -18.22 28.27 1.83
CA ALA A 361 -18.08 28.44 3.27
C ALA A 361 -19.43 28.80 3.89
N ARG A 362 -20.23 27.78 4.21
CA ARG A 362 -21.44 27.94 5.02
C ARG A 362 -20.98 28.44 6.39
N GLY A 363 -21.33 29.68 6.73
CA GLY A 363 -20.70 30.48 7.78
C GLY A 363 -20.84 29.93 9.20
N ARG A 364 -20.01 28.94 9.56
CA ARG A 364 -19.51 28.80 10.93
C ARG A 364 -18.27 29.67 11.06
N LYS A 365 -18.20 30.48 12.13
CA LYS A 365 -17.00 31.21 12.52
C LYS A 365 -15.92 30.21 12.94
N ALA A 366 -15.18 29.67 11.97
CA ALA A 366 -13.88 29.09 12.25
C ALA A 366 -13.01 30.21 12.83
N LYS A 367 -12.37 29.97 13.98
CA LYS A 367 -11.33 30.88 14.47
C LYS A 367 -10.28 30.98 13.37
N PHE A 368 -9.86 32.20 13.03
CA PHE A 368 -8.72 32.40 12.14
C PHE A 368 -7.48 31.89 12.90
N VAL A 369 -7.12 30.63 12.65
CA VAL A 369 -5.80 30.12 12.98
C VAL A 369 -4.89 30.85 12.00
N ALA A 370 -4.13 31.81 12.50
CA ALA A 370 -3.04 32.41 11.74
C ALA A 370 -2.16 31.28 11.19
N PRO A 371 -1.56 31.42 10.00
CA PRO A 371 -0.56 30.46 9.55
C PRO A 371 0.44 30.30 10.70
N MET A 372 0.56 29.09 11.25
CA MET A 372 1.55 28.84 12.30
C MET A 372 2.89 29.31 11.75
N PRO A 373 3.70 30.07 12.52
CA PRO A 373 5.04 30.38 12.09
C PRO A 373 5.68 29.05 11.71
N ILE A 374 6.30 29.00 10.52
CA ILE A 374 7.04 27.80 10.11
C ILE A 374 7.97 27.47 11.27
N CYS A 375 7.91 26.26 11.78
CA CYS A 375 8.75 25.82 12.88
C CYS A 375 10.19 25.69 12.37
N VAL A 376 10.83 26.85 12.16
CA VAL A 376 12.27 26.98 11.96
C VAL A 376 12.88 26.55 13.27
N ILE A 377 13.24 25.26 13.31
CA ILE A 377 14.01 24.69 14.41
C ILE A 377 15.28 25.54 14.48
N PRO A 378 15.59 26.19 15.62
CA PRO A 378 16.70 27.13 15.68
C PRO A 378 18.00 26.40 15.35
N GLU A 379 18.92 27.10 14.68
CA GLU A 379 20.16 26.52 14.16
C GLU A 379 21.06 25.96 15.29
N SER A 380 20.89 26.47 16.51
CA SER A 380 21.50 25.94 17.74
C SER A 380 21.01 24.55 18.16
N ALA A 381 19.88 24.07 17.64
CA ALA A 381 19.33 22.74 17.93
C ALA A 381 19.65 21.71 16.83
N TYR A 382 19.95 22.16 15.61
CA TYR A 382 20.44 21.33 14.51
C TYR A 382 21.48 22.12 13.69
N PRO A 383 22.79 21.97 13.97
CA PRO A 383 23.82 22.64 13.19
C PRO A 383 23.77 22.17 11.74
N ARG A 384 23.62 23.12 10.82
CA ARG A 384 23.68 22.91 9.37
C ARG A 384 25.12 23.06 8.89
N ARG A 385 25.44 22.43 7.76
CA ARG A 385 26.69 22.73 7.04
C ARG A 385 26.66 24.19 6.57
N GLU A 386 27.81 24.85 6.51
CA GLU A 386 27.95 26.26 6.10
C GLU A 386 27.27 26.56 4.75
N ASN A 387 27.27 25.59 3.84
CA ASN A 387 26.59 25.62 2.54
C ASN A 387 25.04 25.52 2.63
N GLY A 388 24.42 25.75 3.79
CA GLY A 388 22.97 25.66 4.05
C GLY A 388 22.36 24.25 4.04
N GLY A 389 23.19 23.23 3.76
CA GLY A 389 22.79 21.82 3.63
C GLY A 389 22.35 21.17 4.95
N PRO A 390 21.93 19.89 4.90
CA PRO A 390 21.58 19.13 6.09
C PRO A 390 22.80 18.91 7.00
N PRO A 391 22.61 18.56 8.29
CA PRO A 391 23.69 18.33 9.25
C PRO A 391 24.75 17.34 8.77
N GLU A 392 25.95 17.38 9.35
CA GLU A 392 27.10 16.58 8.91
C GLU A 392 26.85 15.07 8.91
N TYR A 393 26.08 14.57 9.88
CA TYR A 393 25.68 13.16 9.99
C TYR A 393 24.67 12.69 8.92
N MET A 394 24.09 13.62 8.16
CA MET A 394 23.37 13.31 6.94
C MET A 394 24.31 13.43 5.74
N ILE A 395 24.53 12.31 5.05
CA ILE A 395 25.41 12.20 3.89
C ILE A 395 24.60 11.87 2.63
N GLU A 396 25.12 12.26 1.46
CA GLU A 396 24.48 11.94 0.17
C GLU A 396 24.52 10.44 -0.08
N THR A 397 23.37 9.80 -0.27
CA THR A 397 23.32 8.39 -0.66
C THR A 397 23.82 8.23 -2.09
N TYR A 398 24.74 7.30 -2.31
CA TYR A 398 24.98 6.72 -3.62
C TYR A 398 23.71 5.96 -4.06
N LYS A 399 22.93 6.57 -4.95
CA LYS A 399 21.89 5.85 -5.70
C LYS A 399 22.51 5.35 -6.99
N ASN A 400 22.32 4.07 -7.29
CA ASN A 400 22.48 3.62 -8.66
C ASN A 400 21.41 4.31 -9.52
N VAL A 401 21.79 4.82 -10.68
CA VAL A 401 20.92 5.65 -11.55
C VAL A 401 20.18 4.80 -12.59
N THR A 402 20.46 3.49 -12.62
CA THR A 402 19.67 2.44 -13.28
C THR A 402 18.17 2.63 -13.05
N ASP A 403 17.38 2.65 -14.13
CA ASP A 403 15.93 2.62 -14.05
C ASP A 403 15.44 1.35 -13.34
N CYS A 404 14.92 1.51 -12.11
CA CYS A 404 14.39 0.42 -11.29
C CYS A 404 13.16 -0.30 -11.89
N ASN A 405 12.61 0.17 -13.01
CA ASN A 405 11.59 -0.56 -13.77
C ASN A 405 12.20 -1.52 -14.81
N ARG A 406 13.44 -1.26 -15.25
CA ARG A 406 14.16 -1.99 -16.31
C ARG A 406 15.24 -2.91 -15.76
N PHE A 407 15.98 -2.48 -14.73
CA PHE A 407 17.01 -3.25 -14.05
C PHE A 407 16.85 -3.12 -12.53
N ASN A 408 17.04 -4.21 -11.79
CA ASN A 408 16.87 -4.25 -10.33
C ASN A 408 18.04 -4.95 -9.64
N ARG A 409 18.16 -4.83 -8.31
CA ARG A 409 19.19 -5.55 -7.54
C ARG A 409 19.20 -7.05 -7.84
N ASP A 410 18.01 -7.63 -8.00
CA ASP A 410 17.82 -9.06 -8.22
C ASP A 410 17.84 -9.44 -9.71
N HIS A 411 17.91 -8.46 -10.63
CA HIS A 411 18.02 -8.58 -12.10
C HIS A 411 18.89 -7.41 -12.64
N PRO A 412 20.22 -7.44 -12.42
CA PRO A 412 21.12 -6.37 -12.87
C PRO A 412 21.33 -6.38 -14.40
N PRO A 413 21.83 -5.29 -15.01
CA PRO A 413 22.27 -5.32 -16.40
C PRO A 413 23.48 -6.25 -16.56
N GLU A 414 23.53 -7.00 -17.66
CA GLU A 414 24.61 -7.97 -17.93
C GLU A 414 25.95 -7.27 -18.23
N HIS A 415 25.89 -6.03 -18.71
CA HIS A 415 27.07 -5.21 -19.00
C HIS A 415 26.87 -3.76 -18.55
N PRO A 416 27.88 -3.07 -17.96
CA PRO A 416 27.76 -1.69 -17.47
C PRO A 416 27.38 -0.61 -18.50
N ILE A 417 27.27 -0.96 -19.79
CA ILE A 417 26.86 -0.07 -20.88
C ILE A 417 25.39 -0.31 -21.30
N GLN A 418 24.75 -1.41 -20.87
CA GLN A 418 23.33 -1.67 -21.15
C GLN A 418 22.38 -0.70 -20.41
N ASP A 419 22.83 -0.11 -19.29
CA ASP A 419 22.10 0.95 -18.61
C ASP A 419 22.48 2.33 -19.16
N ASP A 420 21.68 2.84 -20.08
CA ASP A 420 21.82 4.19 -20.61
C ASP A 420 21.07 5.26 -19.79
N SER A 421 20.40 4.88 -18.68
CA SER A 421 19.58 5.76 -17.83
C SER A 421 20.33 7.01 -17.34
N TRP A 422 21.63 6.88 -17.01
CA TRP A 422 22.46 7.99 -16.56
C TRP A 422 22.53 9.14 -17.57
N TRP A 423 22.48 8.87 -18.88
CA TRP A 423 22.68 9.90 -19.90
C TRP A 423 21.51 10.88 -20.03
N TYR A 424 20.29 10.48 -19.65
CA TYR A 424 19.07 11.26 -19.90
C TYR A 424 18.61 12.12 -18.71
N ILE A 425 19.36 12.12 -17.61
CA ILE A 425 19.05 12.88 -16.39
C ILE A 425 19.98 14.10 -16.32
N ASP A 426 19.41 15.31 -16.20
CA ASP A 426 20.17 16.56 -16.09
C ASP A 426 20.87 16.72 -14.72
N ASP A 427 20.19 16.34 -13.64
CA ASP A 427 20.68 16.40 -12.26
C ASP A 427 20.02 15.28 -11.42
N PRO A 428 20.77 14.29 -10.89
CA PRO A 428 20.18 13.23 -10.07
C PRO A 428 19.76 13.78 -8.69
N LEU A 429 18.53 13.45 -8.26
CA LEU A 429 17.96 13.93 -6.99
C LEU A 429 18.78 13.51 -5.76
N LYS A 430 19.62 14.43 -5.29
CA LYS A 430 20.45 14.29 -4.07
C LYS A 430 19.59 13.91 -2.87
N THR A 431 19.65 12.63 -2.55
CA THR A 431 18.97 12.02 -1.41
C THR A 431 19.96 11.93 -0.26
N PHE A 432 19.54 12.33 0.94
CA PHE A 432 20.39 12.31 2.13
C PHE A 432 19.88 11.25 3.11
N ALA A 433 20.79 10.44 3.64
CA ALA A 433 20.49 9.48 4.70
C ALA A 433 21.47 9.65 5.86
N HIS A 434 21.08 9.14 7.03
CA HIS A 434 21.92 9.18 8.21
C HIS A 434 23.09 8.19 8.06
N ILE A 435 24.33 8.62 8.31
CA ILE A 435 25.53 7.76 8.17
C ILE A 435 25.45 6.47 8.99
N ASN A 436 25.02 6.53 10.25
CA ASN A 436 24.73 5.35 11.09
C ASN A 436 23.67 4.38 10.51
N TYR A 437 22.72 4.86 9.70
CA TYR A 437 21.76 3.98 9.03
C TYR A 437 22.43 3.25 7.86
N LEU A 438 23.21 3.95 7.04
CA LEU A 438 23.98 3.37 5.93
C LEU A 438 25.01 2.33 6.42
N ALA A 439 25.70 2.63 7.54
CA ALA A 439 26.61 1.69 8.20
C ALA A 439 25.88 0.44 8.76
N LYS A 440 24.61 0.59 9.15
CA LYS A 440 23.74 -0.53 9.57
C LYS A 440 23.20 -1.34 8.39
N ASP A 441 22.96 -0.70 7.25
CA ASP A 441 22.43 -1.34 6.03
C ASP A 441 23.51 -2.04 5.20
N GLY A 442 24.77 -1.58 5.30
CA GLY A 442 25.91 -2.15 4.58
C GLY A 442 26.41 -1.31 3.40
N ASP A 443 25.89 -0.09 3.21
CA ASP A 443 26.17 0.74 2.03
C ASP A 443 27.55 1.41 2.07
N LEU A 444 28.57 0.60 1.74
CA LEU A 444 29.95 1.02 1.54
C LEU A 444 30.11 2.07 0.43
N SER A 445 29.22 2.11 -0.57
CA SER A 445 29.33 3.03 -1.71
C SER A 445 28.97 4.46 -1.31
N SER A 446 27.89 4.64 -0.56
CA SER A 446 27.55 5.93 0.07
C SER A 446 28.63 6.38 1.05
N MET A 447 29.18 5.46 1.85
CA MET A 447 30.20 5.79 2.85
C MET A 447 31.55 6.18 2.22
N LYS A 448 32.00 5.48 1.17
CA LYS A 448 33.19 5.85 0.38
C LYS A 448 33.06 7.25 -0.19
N LYS A 449 31.96 7.54 -0.91
CA LYS A 449 31.68 8.87 -1.47
C LYS A 449 31.64 9.96 -0.40
N ALA A 450 31.11 9.66 0.79
CA ALA A 450 31.08 10.62 1.90
C ALA A 450 32.49 10.94 2.42
N PHE A 451 33.33 9.92 2.68
CA PHE A 451 34.69 10.13 3.18
C PHE A 451 35.61 10.77 2.13
N GLU A 452 35.40 10.50 0.83
CA GLU A 452 36.04 11.22 -0.28
C GLU A 452 35.65 12.70 -0.31
N ALA A 453 34.41 13.04 0.06
CA ALA A 453 33.93 14.42 0.22
C ALA A 453 34.38 15.09 1.54
N GLY A 454 35.45 14.60 2.18
CA GLY A 454 36.05 15.19 3.39
C GLY A 454 35.22 15.04 4.67
N VAL A 455 34.23 14.15 4.67
CA VAL A 455 33.39 13.89 5.85
C VAL A 455 34.18 13.10 6.91
N SER A 456 34.07 13.48 8.18
CA SER A 456 34.77 12.78 9.29
C SER A 456 34.26 11.35 9.48
N VAL A 457 35.15 10.46 9.91
CA VAL A 457 34.83 9.05 10.18
C VAL A 457 34.09 8.89 11.52
N ASP A 458 34.52 9.63 12.55
CA ASP A 458 33.94 9.61 13.91
C ASP A 458 32.81 10.63 14.09
N ILE A 459 31.92 10.73 13.10
CA ILE A 459 30.68 11.49 13.25
C ILE A 459 29.86 10.95 14.42
N ARG A 460 29.22 11.85 15.15
CA ARG A 460 28.32 11.53 16.26
C ARG A 460 26.91 12.03 15.96
N ASP A 461 25.95 11.13 16.02
CA ASP A 461 24.51 11.43 16.05
C ASP A 461 24.12 12.13 17.38
N HIS A 462 22.88 12.58 17.52
CA HIS A 462 22.30 13.13 18.75
C HIS A 462 22.45 12.19 19.97
N PHE A 463 22.56 10.88 19.74
CA PHE A 463 22.84 9.86 20.76
C PHE A 463 24.34 9.62 21.04
N TYR A 464 25.22 10.42 20.43
CA TYR A 464 26.68 10.29 20.40
C TYR A 464 27.20 8.99 19.76
N LYS A 465 26.32 8.23 19.10
CA LYS A 465 26.64 6.98 18.43
C LYS A 465 27.37 7.22 17.11
N THR A 466 28.48 6.51 16.88
CA THR A 466 29.32 6.59 15.67
C THR A 466 28.93 5.54 14.60
N PRO A 467 29.39 5.69 13.35
CA PRO A 467 29.15 4.69 12.30
C PRO A 467 29.68 3.30 12.68
N LEU A 468 30.83 3.23 13.35
CA LEU A 468 31.45 1.99 13.82
C LEU A 468 30.53 1.26 14.80
N MET A 469 30.00 1.96 15.82
CA MET A 469 29.03 1.38 16.76
C MET A 469 27.73 0.93 16.08
N ALA A 470 27.37 1.50 14.93
CA ALA A 470 26.18 1.11 14.17
C ALA A 470 26.42 -0.19 13.39
N ALA A 471 27.55 -0.31 12.68
CA ALA A 471 27.97 -1.52 11.98
C ALA A 471 28.22 -2.70 12.94
N CYS A 472 28.84 -2.43 14.10
CA CYS A 472 29.05 -3.44 15.14
C CYS A 472 27.73 -3.95 15.76
N ALA A 473 26.66 -3.14 15.73
CA ALA A 473 25.34 -3.54 16.22
C ALA A 473 24.49 -4.28 15.17
N SER A 474 24.84 -4.23 13.88
CA SER A 474 24.15 -4.99 12.82
C SER A 474 24.83 -6.31 12.48
N GLY A 475 26.16 -6.40 12.62
CA GLY A 475 26.94 -7.56 12.16
C GLY A 475 27.73 -7.31 10.86
N ASN A 476 27.83 -6.07 10.41
CA ASN A 476 28.42 -5.73 9.10
C ASN A 476 29.96 -5.71 9.14
N ILE A 477 30.59 -6.89 9.17
CA ILE A 477 32.06 -7.07 9.24
C ILE A 477 32.82 -6.22 8.20
N GLU A 478 32.32 -6.13 6.97
CA GLU A 478 32.97 -5.36 5.89
C GLU A 478 33.00 -3.85 6.18
N VAL A 479 31.90 -3.30 6.71
CA VAL A 479 31.81 -1.89 7.13
C VAL A 479 32.70 -1.64 8.34
N VAL A 480 32.79 -2.58 9.28
CA VAL A 480 33.71 -2.48 10.43
C VAL A 480 35.16 -2.43 9.96
N LYS A 481 35.60 -3.34 9.07
CA LYS A 481 36.96 -3.33 8.49
C LYS A 481 37.26 -2.01 7.77
N PHE A 482 36.38 -1.58 6.86
CA PHE A 482 36.54 -0.34 6.12
C PHE A 482 36.62 0.92 7.01
N LEU A 483 35.85 0.97 8.10
CA LEU A 483 35.92 2.06 9.08
C LEU A 483 37.23 2.06 9.88
N LEU A 484 37.72 0.88 10.27
CA LEU A 484 39.00 0.73 10.99
C LEU A 484 40.19 1.09 10.07
N GLU A 485 40.16 0.67 8.80
CA GLU A 485 41.13 1.07 7.75
C GLU A 485 41.16 2.59 7.53
N ARG A 486 40.01 3.26 7.71
CA ARG A 486 39.88 4.74 7.64
C ARG A 486 40.18 5.44 8.98
N GLY A 487 40.61 4.71 10.01
CA GLY A 487 41.06 5.28 11.29
C GLY A 487 39.95 5.61 12.30
N ALA A 488 38.79 4.96 12.23
CA ALA A 488 37.70 5.16 13.19
C ALA A 488 38.13 4.87 14.65
N ASN A 489 37.71 5.71 15.60
CA ASN A 489 38.05 5.55 17.00
C ASN A 489 37.25 4.42 17.67
N VAL A 490 37.90 3.26 17.77
CA VAL A 490 37.43 2.02 18.42
C VAL A 490 36.87 2.25 19.84
N ASN A 491 37.46 3.18 20.57
CA ASN A 491 37.17 3.47 21.97
C ASN A 491 36.31 4.74 22.17
N ALA A 492 35.72 5.28 21.10
CA ALA A 492 34.66 6.27 21.21
C ALA A 492 33.47 5.71 22.03
N THR A 493 32.73 6.59 22.69
CA THR A 493 31.59 6.25 23.56
C THR A 493 30.31 7.00 23.20
N ASP A 494 29.16 6.32 23.25
CA ASP A 494 27.84 6.93 23.11
C ASP A 494 27.31 7.55 24.43
N ASN A 495 26.09 8.10 24.40
CA ASN A 495 25.41 8.70 25.56
C ASN A 495 25.22 7.74 26.76
N PHE A 496 25.46 6.43 26.61
CA PHE A 496 25.39 5.44 27.69
C PHE A 496 26.78 4.94 28.13
N MET A 497 27.86 5.56 27.62
CA MET A 497 29.25 5.12 27.74
C MET A 497 29.52 3.74 27.11
N TRP A 498 28.76 3.34 26.08
CA TRP A 498 29.04 2.08 25.36
C TRP A 498 30.05 2.35 24.25
N THR A 499 31.10 1.53 24.20
CA THR A 499 32.08 1.47 23.10
C THR A 499 31.57 0.60 21.95
N ALA A 500 32.26 0.62 20.79
CA ALA A 500 31.92 -0.28 19.67
C ALA A 500 31.89 -1.77 20.10
N LEU A 501 32.80 -2.17 21.00
CA LEU A 501 32.86 -3.52 21.56
C LEU A 501 31.61 -3.89 22.39
N HIS A 502 31.05 -2.97 23.17
CA HIS A 502 29.78 -3.21 23.88
C HIS A 502 28.63 -3.52 22.92
N HIS A 503 28.53 -2.80 21.80
CA HIS A 503 27.51 -3.02 20.78
C HIS A 503 27.70 -4.38 20.08
N ALA A 504 28.94 -4.77 19.75
CA ALA A 504 29.27 -6.08 19.17
C ALA A 504 28.94 -7.26 20.11
N CYS A 505 29.34 -7.16 21.39
CA CYS A 505 29.10 -8.21 22.37
C CYS A 505 27.61 -8.37 22.71
N HIS A 506 26.85 -7.27 22.81
CA HIS A 506 25.40 -7.34 23.00
C HIS A 506 24.67 -7.95 21.78
N ALA A 507 25.17 -7.68 20.57
CA ALA A 507 24.67 -8.27 19.33
C ALA A 507 25.12 -9.73 19.10
N GLY A 508 26.01 -10.27 19.95
CA GLY A 508 26.45 -11.66 19.86
C GLY A 508 27.44 -11.95 18.71
N GLN A 509 28.13 -10.93 18.21
CA GLN A 509 28.97 -10.97 17.01
C GLN A 509 30.44 -11.23 17.37
N GLN A 510 30.91 -12.49 17.26
CA GLN A 510 32.27 -12.89 17.62
C GLN A 510 33.31 -12.19 16.75
N ASP A 511 33.29 -12.42 15.44
CA ASP A 511 34.31 -11.94 14.48
C ASP A 511 34.56 -10.43 14.60
N ILE A 512 33.49 -9.65 14.84
CA ILE A 512 33.57 -8.22 15.08
C ILE A 512 34.25 -7.91 16.42
N ALA A 513 33.92 -8.63 17.49
CA ALA A 513 34.60 -8.47 18.76
C ALA A 513 36.10 -8.81 18.66
N GLU A 514 36.47 -9.87 17.92
CA GLU A 514 37.88 -10.22 17.69
C GLU A 514 38.61 -9.10 16.92
N LEU A 515 38.02 -8.62 15.81
CA LEU A 515 38.58 -7.52 15.02
C LEU A 515 38.72 -6.23 15.83
N LEU A 516 37.73 -5.88 16.66
CA LEU A 516 37.79 -4.71 17.53
C LEU A 516 38.91 -4.83 18.57
N ILE A 517 39.05 -5.98 19.23
CA ILE A 517 40.10 -6.24 20.22
C ILE A 517 41.49 -6.14 19.56
N ASN A 518 41.67 -6.77 18.39
CA ASN A 518 42.89 -6.68 17.60
C ASN A 518 43.20 -5.23 17.13
N SER A 519 42.18 -4.39 16.95
CA SER A 519 42.34 -2.95 16.66
C SER A 519 42.54 -2.06 17.92
N GLY A 520 42.68 -2.65 19.11
CA GLY A 520 42.95 -1.91 20.35
C GLY A 520 41.71 -1.49 21.16
N ALA A 521 40.59 -2.22 21.04
CA ALA A 521 39.42 -1.99 21.89
C ALA A 521 39.71 -2.29 23.37
N THR A 522 39.31 -1.39 24.27
CA THR A 522 39.43 -1.60 25.72
C THR A 522 38.43 -2.64 26.21
N VAL A 523 38.91 -3.84 26.52
CA VAL A 523 38.10 -5.01 26.89
C VAL A 523 37.27 -4.79 28.18
N ASP A 524 37.84 -4.13 29.19
CA ASP A 524 37.18 -3.80 30.46
C ASP A 524 36.49 -2.40 30.45
N ALA A 525 36.08 -1.90 29.28
CA ALA A 525 35.34 -0.63 29.20
C ALA A 525 34.08 -0.64 30.09
N ILE A 526 33.75 0.50 30.73
CA ILE A 526 32.59 0.61 31.63
C ILE A 526 31.49 1.51 31.06
N SER A 527 30.29 0.95 30.91
CA SER A 527 29.07 1.72 30.63
C SER A 527 28.55 2.48 31.87
N ILE A 528 27.57 3.39 31.73
CA ILE A 528 26.96 4.17 32.84
C ILE A 528 26.38 3.28 33.97
N ASN A 529 26.08 2.02 33.69
CA ASN A 529 25.62 1.04 34.68
C ASN A 529 26.75 0.19 35.28
N TYR A 530 28.03 0.55 35.07
CA TYR A 530 29.23 -0.24 35.38
C TYR A 530 29.27 -1.63 34.72
N GLY A 531 28.40 -1.89 33.74
CA GLY A 531 28.42 -3.12 32.96
C GLY A 531 29.50 -3.07 31.89
N THR A 532 30.25 -4.17 31.75
CA THR A 532 31.36 -4.35 30.80
C THR A 532 30.92 -5.08 29.52
N PRO A 533 31.72 -5.10 28.44
CA PRO A 533 31.45 -5.90 27.25
C PRO A 533 31.23 -7.39 27.55
N LEU A 534 32.00 -7.96 28.48
CA LEU A 534 31.82 -9.35 28.96
C LEU A 534 30.39 -9.59 29.48
N MET A 535 29.88 -8.69 30.32
CA MET A 535 28.50 -8.78 30.80
C MET A 535 27.46 -8.68 29.69
N ARG A 536 27.75 -7.99 28.58
CA ARG A 536 26.84 -7.87 27.44
C ARG A 536 26.90 -9.08 26.50
N GLY A 537 28.06 -9.73 26.39
CA GLY A 537 28.17 -11.05 25.80
C GLY A 537 27.31 -12.08 26.53
N LEU A 538 27.25 -11.99 27.86
CA LEU A 538 26.37 -12.84 28.70
C LEU A 538 24.88 -12.53 28.51
N GLU A 539 24.49 -11.26 28.36
CA GLU A 539 23.12 -10.88 27.99
C GLU A 539 22.70 -11.46 26.61
N SER A 540 23.65 -11.75 25.72
CA SER A 540 23.39 -12.33 24.38
C SER A 540 23.30 -13.86 24.35
N CYS A 541 23.71 -14.54 25.42
CA CYS A 541 23.83 -16.02 25.50
C CYS A 541 24.68 -16.66 24.38
N ARG A 542 25.77 -16.00 23.95
CA ARG A 542 26.69 -16.50 22.91
C ARG A 542 28.01 -16.95 23.51
N LEU A 543 28.13 -18.26 23.74
CA LEU A 543 29.28 -18.95 24.35
C LEU A 543 30.62 -18.46 23.80
N ASP A 544 30.75 -18.40 22.48
CA ASP A 544 32.01 -18.21 21.77
C ASP A 544 32.54 -16.77 21.90
N THR A 545 31.63 -15.79 21.93
CA THR A 545 31.99 -14.39 22.23
C THR A 545 32.56 -14.24 23.65
N VAL A 546 32.02 -15.00 24.61
CA VAL A 546 32.43 -14.96 26.01
C VAL A 546 33.75 -15.71 26.20
N HIS A 547 33.96 -16.83 25.51
CA HIS A 547 35.27 -17.49 25.41
C HIS A 547 36.34 -16.51 24.90
N HIS A 548 36.08 -15.82 23.78
CA HIS A 548 37.05 -14.88 23.22
C HIS A 548 37.34 -13.70 24.17
N LEU A 549 36.31 -13.10 24.79
CA LEU A 549 36.49 -12.00 25.74
C LEU A 549 37.30 -12.40 26.98
N VAL A 550 37.07 -13.59 27.54
CA VAL A 550 37.85 -14.10 28.68
C VAL A 550 39.30 -14.39 28.26
N ASN A 551 39.52 -15.00 27.09
CA ASN A 551 40.86 -15.24 26.54
C ASN A 551 41.61 -13.91 26.25
N ALA A 552 40.89 -12.86 25.86
CA ALA A 552 41.41 -11.49 25.71
C ALA A 552 41.60 -10.73 27.04
N GLY A 553 41.42 -11.38 28.19
CA GLY A 553 41.73 -10.83 29.52
C GLY A 553 40.61 -10.02 30.17
N ALA A 554 39.35 -10.13 29.72
CA ALA A 554 38.20 -9.49 30.38
C ALA A 554 38.07 -9.95 31.84
N LYS A 555 37.80 -9.04 32.78
CA LYS A 555 37.75 -9.35 34.21
C LYS A 555 36.34 -9.79 34.67
N PRO A 556 36.11 -11.08 35.00
CA PRO A 556 34.80 -11.59 35.45
C PRO A 556 34.50 -11.29 36.93
N GLN A 557 35.25 -10.38 37.55
CA GLN A 557 35.10 -9.92 38.95
C GLN A 557 34.55 -8.49 39.05
N LEU A 558 34.45 -7.76 37.94
CA LEU A 558 33.87 -6.42 37.91
C LEU A 558 32.35 -6.49 38.14
N THR A 559 31.79 -5.55 38.90
CA THR A 559 30.39 -5.57 39.31
C THR A 559 29.58 -4.41 38.71
N ASN A 560 28.35 -4.74 38.28
CA ASN A 560 27.37 -3.75 37.83
C ASN A 560 26.97 -2.77 38.95
N ARG A 561 26.30 -1.67 38.59
CA ARG A 561 25.60 -0.74 39.49
C ARG A 561 24.60 -1.42 40.46
N LYS A 562 24.16 -2.65 40.14
CA LYS A 562 23.29 -3.50 40.96
C LYS A 562 24.05 -4.38 41.98
N GLY A 563 25.38 -4.30 42.03
CA GLY A 563 26.27 -5.23 42.74
C GLY A 563 26.56 -6.53 41.98
N GLN A 564 25.83 -6.81 40.89
CA GLN A 564 25.89 -8.09 40.20
C GLN A 564 27.21 -8.33 39.47
N ASN A 565 27.86 -9.44 39.80
CA ASN A 565 29.08 -9.92 39.12
C ASN A 565 28.74 -10.71 37.83
N ALA A 566 29.73 -10.96 36.96
CA ALA A 566 29.53 -11.67 35.68
C ALA A 566 28.80 -13.02 35.82
N LEU A 567 29.17 -13.84 36.82
CA LEU A 567 28.51 -15.11 37.13
C LEU A 567 27.03 -14.96 37.50
N GLU A 568 26.66 -13.86 38.18
CA GLU A 568 25.26 -13.58 38.57
C GLU A 568 24.43 -13.09 37.39
N VAL A 569 25.05 -12.36 36.45
CA VAL A 569 24.42 -12.01 35.17
C VAL A 569 24.12 -13.29 34.37
N ALA A 570 25.08 -14.19 34.22
CA ALA A 570 24.85 -15.47 33.54
C ALA A 570 23.73 -16.31 34.20
N LYS A 571 23.71 -16.38 35.53
CA LYS A 571 22.63 -17.06 36.29
C LYS A 571 21.25 -16.40 36.08
N ALA A 572 21.19 -15.08 35.89
CA ALA A 572 19.94 -14.37 35.63
C ALA A 572 19.38 -14.59 34.21
N TYR A 573 20.24 -14.91 33.23
CA TYR A 573 19.85 -15.24 31.84
C TYR A 573 19.76 -16.75 31.57
N ALA A 574 20.01 -17.58 32.59
CA ALA A 574 19.74 -19.02 32.64
C ALA A 574 20.49 -19.95 31.64
N ASP A 575 21.53 -19.48 30.95
CA ASP A 575 22.41 -20.37 30.18
C ASP A 575 23.35 -21.18 31.09
N THR A 576 23.04 -22.46 31.24
CA THR A 576 23.83 -23.43 32.04
C THR A 576 25.28 -23.60 31.56
N ARG A 577 25.57 -23.44 30.27
CA ARG A 577 26.92 -23.61 29.70
C ARG A 577 27.80 -22.42 30.07
N LEU A 578 27.27 -21.21 29.90
CA LEU A 578 27.93 -19.97 30.32
C LEU A 578 28.13 -19.92 31.84
N VAL A 579 27.15 -20.34 32.63
CA VAL A 579 27.29 -20.41 34.10
C VAL A 579 28.42 -21.35 34.52
N HIS A 580 28.53 -22.54 33.90
CA HIS A 580 29.63 -23.47 34.18
C HIS A 580 30.99 -22.86 33.78
N TYR A 581 31.11 -22.35 32.55
CA TYR A 581 32.37 -21.80 32.05
C TYR A 581 32.87 -20.61 32.89
N ILE A 582 31.98 -19.68 33.29
CA ILE A 582 32.39 -18.55 34.13
C ILE A 582 32.84 -19.04 35.51
N GLN A 583 32.14 -20.02 36.10
CA GLN A 583 32.56 -20.64 37.36
C GLN A 583 33.97 -21.24 37.25
N ASP A 584 34.24 -22.01 36.18
CA ASP A 584 35.57 -22.55 35.89
C ASP A 584 36.63 -21.44 35.76
N THR A 585 36.31 -20.34 35.08
CA THR A 585 37.27 -19.22 34.90
C THR A 585 37.54 -18.45 36.20
N LEU A 586 36.55 -18.37 37.11
CA LEU A 586 36.70 -17.74 38.42
C LEU A 586 37.50 -18.61 39.39
N ASP A 587 37.27 -19.92 39.41
CA ASP A 587 38.01 -20.83 40.30
C ASP A 587 39.44 -21.12 39.83
N ARG A 588 39.77 -20.84 38.56
CA ARG A 588 41.15 -20.83 38.04
C ARG A 588 41.94 -19.56 38.38
N MET A 589 41.30 -18.51 38.88
CA MET A 589 42.00 -17.29 39.29
C MET A 589 42.56 -17.41 40.72
N PRO A 590 43.79 -16.93 40.99
CA PRO A 590 44.35 -16.95 42.34
C PRO A 590 43.53 -16.02 43.26
N LYS A 591 42.91 -16.61 44.28
CA LYS A 591 42.15 -15.87 45.31
C LYS A 591 43.15 -15.09 46.19
N PRO A 592 42.91 -13.80 46.48
CA PRO A 592 43.72 -13.07 47.47
C PRO A 592 43.56 -13.74 48.85
N PRO A 593 44.61 -13.72 49.71
CA PRO A 593 44.61 -14.50 50.95
C PRO A 593 43.59 -13.99 51.99
N ASP A 594 42.70 -14.87 52.43
CA ASP A 594 41.64 -14.58 53.42
C ASP A 594 42.20 -14.26 54.82
N SER A 595 42.11 -12.99 55.25
CA SER A 595 42.32 -12.62 56.65
C SER A 595 41.08 -12.94 57.50
N LYS A 596 41.09 -14.11 58.17
CA LYS A 596 40.03 -14.53 59.10
C LYS A 596 40.15 -13.84 60.47
N GLY A 597 39.01 -13.48 61.05
CA GLY A 597 38.91 -12.93 62.42
C GLY A 597 38.94 -11.39 62.47
N ASP A 598 38.26 -10.71 63.41
CA ASP A 598 37.35 -11.21 64.44
C ASP A 598 36.29 -10.14 64.81
N LYS A 599 35.22 -10.52 65.53
CA LYS A 599 34.09 -9.66 65.90
C LYS A 599 34.28 -9.03 67.30
N GLN A 600 34.53 -7.72 67.38
CA GLN A 600 34.17 -6.95 68.58
C GLN A 600 33.49 -5.60 68.30
N LYS A 601 32.72 -5.13 69.28
CA LYS A 601 31.84 -3.96 69.19
C LYS A 601 32.56 -2.71 69.72
N GLY A 602 32.50 -1.61 68.96
CA GLY A 602 33.26 -0.37 69.25
C GLY A 602 32.64 0.57 70.29
N LYS A 603 33.22 1.78 70.42
CA LYS A 603 32.67 2.91 71.20
C LYS A 603 33.20 4.28 70.72
N LYS A 604 32.25 5.19 70.44
CA LYS A 604 32.22 6.65 70.71
C LYS A 604 33.44 7.58 70.44
N GLY A 605 33.16 8.69 69.74
CA GLY A 605 33.87 9.99 69.86
C GLY A 605 34.32 10.57 68.51
N ALA A 606 34.19 11.86 68.19
CA ALA A 606 33.51 12.99 68.88
C ALA A 606 33.00 14.05 67.85
N LYS A 607 32.44 15.18 68.32
CA LYS A 607 31.75 16.26 67.55
C LYS A 607 32.57 17.58 67.54
N PRO A 608 32.37 18.51 66.56
CA PRO A 608 31.45 19.67 66.70
C PRO A 608 30.56 19.88 65.42
N LYS A 609 29.49 20.70 65.29
CA LYS A 609 29.05 22.07 65.73
C LYS A 609 29.75 23.24 64.97
N ALA A 610 29.16 23.96 64.01
CA ALA A 610 28.07 25.00 64.05
C ALA A 610 28.56 26.43 64.43
N PRO A 611 27.81 27.55 64.24
CA PRO A 611 27.12 28.07 63.02
C PRO A 611 27.26 29.63 62.77
N ALA A 612 26.83 30.10 61.58
CA ALA A 612 26.24 31.44 61.22
C ALA A 612 26.94 32.81 61.51
N LYS A 613 27.10 33.67 60.47
CA LYS A 613 26.75 35.13 60.46
C LYS A 613 26.99 35.91 59.13
N ALA A 614 26.11 36.91 58.92
CA ALA A 614 26.32 38.28 58.37
C ALA A 614 26.70 38.61 56.89
N ALA A 615 25.93 39.59 56.36
CA ALA A 615 26.20 40.69 55.41
C ALA A 615 27.63 40.86 54.84
N SER A 616 27.91 41.06 53.54
CA SER A 616 27.26 41.73 52.38
C SER A 616 27.88 43.08 51.97
N ALA A 617 29.01 43.02 51.26
CA ALA A 617 29.44 44.00 50.26
C ALA A 617 30.46 43.33 49.31
N ALA A 618 30.50 43.74 48.04
CA ALA A 618 31.53 43.40 47.04
C ALA A 618 31.96 41.91 46.88
N SER A 619 31.33 41.02 46.09
CA SER A 619 29.92 40.86 45.66
C SER A 619 29.85 39.69 44.62
N GLY A 620 29.24 38.53 44.88
CA GLY A 620 28.60 38.08 46.12
C GLY A 620 28.20 36.59 46.16
N ALA A 621 29.15 35.75 46.62
CA ALA A 621 29.00 34.45 47.31
C ALA A 621 28.39 33.18 46.63
N PRO A 622 28.75 31.94 47.09
CA PRO A 622 28.48 30.67 46.38
C PRO A 622 28.02 29.46 47.27
N THR A 623 28.21 28.21 46.79
CA THR A 623 28.31 26.89 47.50
C THR A 623 27.08 25.94 47.57
N THR A 624 27.34 24.71 48.08
CA THR A 624 26.68 23.39 47.86
C THR A 624 25.98 22.85 49.15
N PRO A 625 25.58 21.55 49.35
CA PRO A 625 25.22 20.41 48.47
C PRO A 625 23.91 19.62 48.86
N ALA A 626 23.50 18.66 48.00
CA ALA A 626 22.94 17.31 48.27
C ALA A 626 21.70 17.01 49.19
N THR A 627 20.57 16.66 48.52
CA THR A 627 19.65 15.49 48.84
C THR A 627 18.82 15.50 50.15
N PRO A 628 17.88 14.54 50.44
CA PRO A 628 17.35 13.40 49.65
C PRO A 628 15.79 13.28 49.59
N ALA A 629 15.30 12.18 48.98
CA ALA A 629 14.01 11.47 49.22
C ALA A 629 12.67 12.26 49.10
N THR A 630 11.71 11.95 48.22
CA THR A 630 10.90 10.70 48.05
C THR A 630 10.15 10.25 49.33
N PRO A 631 8.89 9.80 49.22
CA PRO A 631 8.69 8.35 49.10
C PRO A 631 7.47 7.87 48.29
N LYS A 632 7.66 6.75 47.56
CA LYS A 632 6.71 5.61 47.38
C LYS A 632 5.37 5.86 46.61
N ALA A 633 4.77 4.86 45.95
CA ALA A 633 5.25 3.54 45.50
C ALA A 633 4.27 2.89 44.48
N LYS A 634 4.77 1.87 43.77
CA LYS A 634 4.08 0.68 43.21
C LYS A 634 2.81 0.86 42.34
N MET A 635 2.89 0.33 41.12
CA MET A 635 1.76 -0.38 40.51
C MET A 635 1.57 -1.76 41.19
N PRO A 636 0.34 -2.30 41.26
CA PRO A 636 0.04 -3.68 41.66
C PRO A 636 -0.25 -4.59 40.45
N ASP A 637 -0.21 -5.91 40.67
CA ASP A 637 -0.85 -6.95 39.86
C ASP A 637 -0.78 -8.29 40.64
N PRO A 638 -1.66 -9.30 40.40
CA PRO A 638 -3.00 -9.24 39.82
C PRO A 638 -4.04 -10.07 40.66
N ALA A 639 -5.16 -10.43 40.02
CA ALA A 639 -6.07 -11.58 40.32
C ALA A 639 -7.34 -11.38 41.20
N SER A 640 -8.47 -11.28 40.47
CA SER A 640 -9.70 -12.09 40.61
C SER A 640 -10.92 -11.64 41.46
N LYS A 641 -12.03 -11.49 40.70
CA LYS A 641 -13.45 -11.86 40.96
C LYS A 641 -14.36 -11.01 41.88
N GLU A 642 -15.49 -10.60 41.27
CA GLU A 642 -16.87 -10.50 41.82
C GLU A 642 -17.14 -9.48 42.97
N SER A 643 -18.28 -8.79 43.09
CA SER A 643 -19.43 -8.41 42.22
C SER A 643 -20.29 -7.35 42.99
N VAL A 644 -21.35 -6.64 42.55
CA VAL A 644 -22.13 -6.49 41.30
C VAL A 644 -22.98 -5.18 41.37
N LYS A 645 -23.46 -4.60 40.23
CA LYS A 645 -24.52 -3.54 40.13
C LYS A 645 -24.21 -2.16 40.82
N GLU A 646 -24.90 -1.02 40.60
CA GLU A 646 -25.77 -0.52 39.51
C GLU A 646 -25.70 1.03 39.40
N GLU A 647 -26.58 1.61 38.59
CA GLU A 647 -26.85 3.03 38.26
C GLU A 647 -27.18 3.98 39.47
N VAL A 648 -27.43 5.31 39.39
CA VAL A 648 -27.75 6.24 38.29
C VAL A 648 -27.67 7.77 38.67
N LEU A 649 -27.85 8.66 37.68
CA LEU A 649 -28.26 10.09 37.71
C LEU A 649 -27.33 11.27 38.08
N ARG A 650 -27.87 12.47 37.78
CA ARG A 650 -27.36 13.84 37.96
C ARG A 650 -28.40 14.68 38.73
N SER A 651 -27.95 15.73 39.42
CA SER A 651 -28.62 17.03 39.62
C SER A 651 -27.55 18.02 40.16
N SER A 652 -27.34 19.22 39.58
CA SER A 652 -27.92 20.53 39.97
C SER A 652 -27.48 21.02 41.39
N GLU A 653 -27.38 22.31 41.75
CA GLU A 653 -27.82 23.57 41.09
C GLU A 653 -27.16 24.82 41.72
N THR A 654 -26.88 25.89 40.94
CA THR A 654 -26.68 27.31 41.41
C THR A 654 -25.57 27.59 42.45
N VAL A 655 -25.23 28.81 42.93
CA VAL A 655 -25.73 30.22 42.83
C VAL A 655 -24.59 31.16 42.41
N ALA A 656 -24.85 32.45 42.13
CA ALA A 656 -23.88 33.43 41.59
C ALA A 656 -23.76 34.75 42.40
N GLU A 657 -22.72 35.53 42.08
CA GLU A 657 -22.53 36.97 42.44
C GLU A 657 -22.21 37.30 43.93
N LYS A 658 -21.55 38.42 44.31
CA LYS A 658 -21.02 39.59 43.56
C LYS A 658 -19.77 40.22 44.25
N SER A 659 -19.09 41.11 43.50
CA SER A 659 -18.03 42.08 43.88
C SER A 659 -18.25 42.84 45.21
N LEU A 660 -17.25 43.43 45.90
CA LEU A 660 -16.27 44.51 45.56
C LEU A 660 -15.14 44.51 46.63
N PHE A 661 -14.03 45.28 46.64
CA PHE A 661 -13.33 46.22 45.72
C PHE A 661 -11.84 46.37 46.17
N GLU A 662 -10.89 46.60 45.26
CA GLU A 662 -9.86 47.69 45.36
C GLU A 662 -9.00 47.77 44.08
N GLU A 663 -8.54 48.97 43.70
CA GLU A 663 -7.70 49.20 42.51
C GLU A 663 -6.25 49.58 42.86
N LYS A 664 -5.29 49.07 42.09
CA LYS A 664 -3.98 49.73 41.90
C LYS A 664 -3.69 49.88 40.41
N LYS A 665 -3.25 51.08 40.02
CA LYS A 665 -2.90 51.45 38.64
C LYS A 665 -1.45 51.08 38.35
N GLU A 666 -1.24 50.21 37.37
CA GLU A 666 0.09 49.95 36.77
C GLU A 666 0.07 50.17 35.24
N SER A 667 1.24 50.23 34.63
CA SER A 667 1.46 50.91 33.35
C SER A 667 0.95 50.15 32.12
N LEU A 668 0.14 50.83 31.31
CA LEU A 668 -0.41 50.35 30.03
C LEU A 668 0.64 50.31 28.90
N LYS A 669 1.73 49.56 29.07
CA LYS A 669 2.70 49.26 28.00
C LYS A 669 2.78 47.77 27.66
N ASP A 670 2.76 46.89 28.68
CA ASP A 670 2.85 45.44 28.48
C ASP A 670 1.48 44.74 28.37
N ASN A 671 0.39 45.52 28.34
CA ASN A 671 -0.95 44.97 28.26
C ASN A 671 -1.26 44.44 26.85
N VAL A 672 -1.25 43.12 26.70
CA VAL A 672 -1.48 42.36 25.45
C VAL A 672 -2.77 42.78 24.72
N VAL A 673 -3.79 43.25 25.44
CA VAL A 673 -5.04 43.77 24.84
C VAL A 673 -4.78 45.04 24.02
N HIS A 674 -3.87 45.91 24.46
CA HIS A 674 -3.53 47.13 23.72
C HIS A 674 -2.74 46.81 22.44
N LEU A 675 -1.77 45.89 22.49
CA LEU A 675 -1.06 45.38 21.31
C LEU A 675 -2.03 44.77 20.28
N ASN A 676 -2.98 43.95 20.73
CA ASN A 676 -4.04 43.42 19.86
C ASN A 676 -4.93 44.52 19.26
N SER A 677 -5.17 45.64 19.98
CA SER A 677 -5.91 46.79 19.44
C SER A 677 -5.15 47.53 18.34
N LEU A 678 -3.82 47.63 18.44
CA LEU A 678 -2.96 48.25 17.42
C LEU A 678 -2.86 47.38 16.16
N ILE A 679 -2.77 46.04 16.32
CA ILE A 679 -2.86 45.08 15.23
C ILE A 679 -4.22 45.19 14.52
N THR A 680 -5.32 45.26 15.29
CA THR A 680 -6.68 45.38 14.74
C THR A 680 -6.92 46.72 14.02
N ARG A 681 -6.21 47.78 14.42
CA ARG A 681 -6.21 49.08 13.71
C ARG A 681 -5.28 49.14 12.50
N GLY A 682 -4.55 48.07 12.17
CA GLY A 682 -3.68 48.00 10.99
C GLY A 682 -2.47 48.94 11.03
N ALA A 683 -2.09 49.43 12.22
CA ALA A 683 -1.15 50.53 12.40
C ALA A 683 0.33 50.10 12.51
N THR A 684 0.69 48.89 12.06
CA THR A 684 2.07 48.40 12.04
C THR A 684 2.68 48.48 10.64
N ARG A 685 3.96 48.88 10.55
CA ARG A 685 4.67 49.06 9.28
C ARG A 685 4.67 47.75 8.48
N LYS A 686 4.14 47.79 7.24
CA LYS A 686 4.32 46.73 6.26
C LYS A 686 5.80 46.66 5.86
N VAL A 687 6.57 45.83 6.54
CA VAL A 687 7.90 45.43 6.08
C VAL A 687 7.72 44.73 4.73
N ASN A 688 8.45 45.17 3.71
CA ASN A 688 8.30 44.65 2.36
C ASN A 688 8.99 43.28 2.24
N ILE A 689 8.29 42.22 2.67
CA ILE A 689 8.74 40.82 2.63
C ILE A 689 8.70 40.21 1.21
N THR A 690 9.15 40.97 0.22
CA THR A 690 9.43 40.52 -1.15
C THR A 690 10.72 39.70 -1.17
N PHE A 691 10.67 38.53 -0.53
CA PHE A 691 11.68 37.49 -0.69
C PHE A 691 11.73 37.06 -2.16
N THR A 692 12.84 37.36 -2.82
CA THR A 692 13.14 36.95 -4.19
C THR A 692 14.03 35.71 -4.15
N PRO A 693 13.46 34.48 -4.23
CA PRO A 693 14.27 33.27 -4.19
C PRO A 693 15.18 33.18 -5.41
N GLN A 694 16.49 33.07 -5.20
CA GLN A 694 17.46 32.72 -6.25
C GLN A 694 17.36 31.22 -6.62
N ARG A 695 16.22 30.85 -7.24
CA ARG A 695 15.90 29.50 -7.80
C ARG A 695 15.82 28.36 -6.75
N THR A 696 15.01 27.31 -6.92
CA THR A 696 13.78 27.15 -7.73
C THR A 696 12.85 26.18 -7.00
N TRP A 697 11.89 26.69 -6.22
CA TRP A 697 10.66 25.96 -5.88
C TRP A 697 9.52 26.44 -6.79
N SER A 698 9.78 26.38 -8.11
CA SER A 698 8.72 26.36 -9.10
C SER A 698 8.12 24.95 -9.13
N PRO A 699 6.78 24.78 -9.17
CA PRO A 699 6.23 23.51 -9.63
C PRO A 699 6.77 23.25 -11.03
N GLU A 700 7.23 22.03 -11.29
CA GLU A 700 7.67 21.62 -12.62
C GLU A 700 6.55 21.89 -13.62
N ALA A 701 6.89 22.53 -14.74
CA ALA A 701 5.93 22.76 -15.80
C ALA A 701 5.52 21.39 -16.35
N THR A 702 4.21 21.08 -16.32
CA THR A 702 3.74 19.79 -16.80
C THR A 702 4.13 19.60 -18.27
N THR A 703 4.16 18.36 -18.76
CA THR A 703 4.42 18.09 -20.19
C THR A 703 3.49 18.90 -21.10
N GLN A 704 2.24 19.13 -20.68
CA GLN A 704 1.29 20.03 -21.36
C GLN A 704 1.70 21.51 -21.31
N ASP A 705 2.17 22.02 -20.17
CA ASP A 705 2.67 23.41 -20.07
C ASP A 705 3.94 23.63 -20.89
N LEU A 706 4.81 22.62 -20.98
CA LEU A 706 6.03 22.64 -21.79
C LEU A 706 5.71 22.60 -23.29
N LEU A 707 4.82 21.70 -23.72
CA LEU A 707 4.33 21.64 -25.10
C LEU A 707 3.65 22.95 -25.50
N ARG A 708 2.76 23.48 -24.65
CA ARG A 708 2.07 24.76 -24.90
C ARG A 708 3.03 25.95 -24.96
N LYS A 709 4.11 25.95 -24.16
CA LYS A 709 5.21 26.94 -24.27
C LYS A 709 6.02 26.76 -25.57
N ARG A 710 6.21 25.53 -26.06
CA ARG A 710 6.87 25.22 -27.34
C ARG A 710 6.03 25.74 -28.52
N GLU A 711 4.73 25.49 -28.51
CA GLU A 711 3.77 25.94 -29.53
C GLU A 711 3.64 27.47 -29.57
N MET A 712 3.43 28.11 -28.41
CA MET A 712 3.37 29.58 -28.28
C MET A 712 4.67 30.30 -28.67
N ARG A 713 5.77 29.57 -28.86
CA ARG A 713 7.07 30.09 -29.33
C ARG A 713 7.35 29.77 -30.80
N ARG A 714 6.97 28.58 -31.28
CA ARG A 714 6.92 28.26 -32.73
C ARG A 714 6.03 29.23 -33.49
N GLN A 715 4.88 29.60 -32.92
CA GLN A 715 3.98 30.65 -33.44
C GLN A 715 4.60 32.06 -33.47
N ARG A 716 5.77 32.29 -32.84
CA ARG A 716 6.47 33.60 -32.82
C ARG A 716 7.75 33.64 -33.67
N PHE A 717 8.43 32.51 -33.85
CA PHE A 717 9.77 32.46 -34.44
C PHE A 717 9.96 31.36 -35.50
N SER A 718 8.86 30.85 -36.07
CA SER A 718 8.82 29.74 -37.04
C SER A 718 9.22 28.38 -36.45
N TYR A 719 9.42 27.38 -37.32
CA TYR A 719 9.66 25.98 -36.96
C TYR A 719 11.15 25.57 -37.02
N GLU A 720 12.02 26.41 -37.58
CA GLU A 720 13.38 26.03 -38.01
C GLU A 720 14.50 26.48 -37.06
N VAL A 721 14.16 27.19 -35.98
CA VAL A 721 15.14 27.79 -35.05
C VAL A 721 15.25 26.99 -33.75
N ASP A 722 16.04 25.91 -33.78
CA ASP A 722 16.64 25.33 -32.58
C ASP A 722 17.95 26.09 -32.27
N PHE A 723 18.14 26.53 -31.02
CA PHE A 723 19.31 27.32 -30.58
C PHE A 723 20.33 26.47 -29.80
N ASP A 724 21.62 26.80 -29.93
CA ASP A 724 22.75 26.06 -29.34
C ASP A 724 22.66 25.82 -27.82
N ASP A 725 22.03 26.73 -27.07
CA ASP A 725 21.84 26.60 -25.62
C ASP A 725 20.92 25.42 -25.21
N PHE A 726 20.11 24.86 -26.13
CA PHE A 726 19.23 23.73 -25.84
C PHE A 726 19.77 22.39 -26.36
N MET A 727 20.85 21.93 -25.72
CA MET A 727 21.38 20.59 -25.92
C MET A 727 20.56 19.58 -25.11
N MET A 728 19.96 18.57 -25.78
CA MET A 728 19.25 17.47 -25.10
C MET A 728 20.17 16.78 -24.06
N PRO A 729 19.63 16.28 -22.92
CA PRO A 729 20.45 15.84 -21.78
C PRO A 729 21.58 14.87 -22.14
N PHE A 730 21.29 13.87 -22.99
CA PHE A 730 22.29 12.95 -23.54
C PHE A 730 23.48 13.68 -24.19
N LYS A 731 23.20 14.62 -25.10
CA LYS A 731 24.21 15.35 -25.88
C LYS A 731 25.00 16.34 -25.00
N ARG A 732 24.35 16.92 -23.99
CA ARG A 732 24.99 17.76 -22.96
C ARG A 732 25.92 16.93 -22.07
N ASN A 733 25.40 15.88 -21.44
CA ASN A 733 26.16 14.97 -20.56
C ASN A 733 27.35 14.32 -21.28
N PHE A 734 27.21 14.01 -22.58
CA PHE A 734 28.29 13.54 -23.43
C PHE A 734 29.40 14.59 -23.62
N MET A 735 29.05 15.83 -23.99
CA MET A 735 30.01 16.93 -24.13
C MET A 735 30.72 17.26 -22.80
N GLU A 736 30.00 17.19 -21.68
CA GLU A 736 30.50 17.52 -20.36
C GLU A 736 31.46 16.43 -19.83
N LYS A 737 31.13 15.14 -19.99
CA LYS A 737 32.08 14.04 -19.72
C LYS A 737 33.29 14.04 -20.68
N ALA A 738 33.11 14.38 -21.95
CA ALA A 738 34.21 14.50 -22.90
C ALA A 738 35.20 15.62 -22.48
N ARG A 739 34.69 16.76 -22.02
CA ARG A 739 35.51 17.83 -21.42
C ARG A 739 36.23 17.39 -20.14
N LEU A 740 35.55 16.70 -19.23
CA LEU A 740 36.17 16.20 -17.99
C LEU A 740 37.28 15.17 -18.26
N LEU A 741 37.08 14.28 -19.25
CA LEU A 741 38.12 13.35 -19.70
C LEU A 741 39.32 14.08 -20.34
N GLN A 742 39.07 15.10 -21.17
CA GLN A 742 40.14 15.94 -21.73
C GLN A 742 40.89 16.72 -20.63
N GLN A 743 40.21 17.22 -19.61
CA GLN A 743 40.82 17.94 -18.49
C GLN A 743 41.62 17.00 -17.57
N GLY A 744 41.11 15.78 -17.31
CA GLY A 744 41.85 14.75 -16.57
C GLY A 744 43.10 14.29 -17.30
N ALA A 745 43.05 14.16 -18.63
CA ALA A 745 44.20 13.85 -19.48
C ALA A 745 45.22 15.00 -19.64
N ILE A 746 44.97 16.18 -19.06
CA ILE A 746 45.90 17.32 -18.98
C ILE A 746 46.58 17.40 -17.59
N LEU A 747 46.18 16.55 -16.63
CA LEU A 747 46.67 16.50 -15.25
C LEU A 747 47.40 15.18 -14.91
N HIS A 748 47.87 14.45 -15.92
CA HIS A 748 48.60 13.17 -15.81
C HIS A 748 49.84 13.14 -16.71
#